data_AF-A0A6J2S671-F1
#
_entry.id   AF-A0A6J2S671-F1
#
_cell.length_a   1.000
_cell.length_b   1.000
_cell.length_c   1.000
_cell.angle_alpha   90.00
_cell.angle_beta   90.00
_cell.angle_gamma   90.00
#
_symmetry.space_group_name_H-M   'P 1'
#
loop_
_entity.id
_entity.type
_entity.pdbx_description
1 polymer ?
#
loop_
_entity_poly.entity_id
_entity_poly.type
_entity_poly.pdbx_seq_one_letter_code
_entity_poly.pdbx_strand_id
1 'polypeptide(L)'
;MEPQWNPTPCVILLLMATSYSWLLPVTPTQRIPIDPQAAPEYAHSIRLDGDIILGGLFPVHSRGDRGTPCGELKKEKGIHRLEAMMFAIDLINKDPDLLPNITLGARILDTCSRDTYALEQSLTFVQALIERDGSDVRCANGDPPIFTKPDKIVGVIGAAASSVSIMVANILRLFKIPQVSYASTAPELSDNTRYDFFSRVVPPDSYQAQAMMDIVTAMEWNYVSTLASEGNYGESGVEAFIQISRETGGVCIAQSLKIPREPKPGEFDKIIRRLLETSNARAVIMFANEDDIRRVLDAAKRNNQTGHFLWVGSDSWGSKISPVVHQEKVAEGAITILPKRASVDAFDRYFRSRSLSNNRRNVWFAEFWEENFNCKLGMHGKRPGSLKKCTGLEKVGRDSTYEQEGKVQFVMDAVYAMAHALHRMHRELCYGYPGLCPRMANIDGKELLSYIRAVNFNGSAGTPVVFNENGDAPGRYDIFQYQPTNRSTAEYRVIGSWTNKLHLKVEAMRWKKGDTSLPPSVCSTPCRTGERKKVVKGVPCCWHCERCEGYHYQASEFTCELCPYEMRPDVNRTGCVPIPIIKLEWHSPWAIFPVFISMLGIIATSFVIVTFVRHNDTPIVRASGREMSYVLLTGIFLCYAITFLMIATPDVGVCSFRRIFLGLGMCFSYAALLTKTNRIHRIFEQGKKSVTAPRLISPASQLAITFSLISVQLLGVFVWFAVDPPHTVVDYGEQRTQDPLSARGVLKCDISDLSLICSLGYSILLMVTCTVYAIKTRGVPETFNEAKPIGFTMYTTCIIWLAFIPIFFGTSQSAERSVLDGQLLFNQVHSSSSVTQGFIMYIQTTTLTISLSLSASVSLGMLYMPKVYIILFHPEQNVPKRKPSFKLPPCRGNSARREDTGPTER
;
A
#
# COMPACT_ATOMS: atom_id res chain seq x y z
N MET A 1 -41.60 -17.75 -20.75
CA MET A 1 -41.33 -18.64 -19.61
C MET A 1 -41.47 -17.79 -18.38
N GLU A 2 -42.63 -17.90 -17.77
CA GLU A 2 -43.13 -17.04 -16.70
C GLU A 2 -42.37 -17.20 -15.38
N PRO A 3 -42.30 -16.15 -14.56
CA PRO A 3 -41.95 -16.21 -13.15
C PRO A 3 -43.22 -16.44 -12.30
N GLN A 4 -43.15 -17.27 -11.26
CA GLN A 4 -44.29 -17.55 -10.39
C GLN A 4 -44.16 -16.85 -9.03
N TRP A 5 -45.18 -16.05 -8.73
CA TRP A 5 -45.45 -15.37 -7.46
C TRP A 5 -46.64 -16.04 -6.74
N ASN A 6 -46.61 -15.99 -5.40
CA ASN A 6 -47.70 -16.10 -4.41
C ASN A 6 -48.38 -17.47 -4.15
N PRO A 7 -49.15 -17.64 -3.04
CA PRO A 7 -49.04 -17.11 -1.67
C PRO A 7 -49.32 -18.19 -0.57
N THR A 8 -49.19 -17.81 0.71
CA THR A 8 -49.69 -18.52 1.91
C THR A 8 -51.22 -18.73 1.89
N PRO A 9 -51.74 -19.75 2.61
CA PRO A 9 -52.59 -19.42 3.76
C PRO A 9 -52.40 -20.32 5.00
N CYS A 10 -52.94 -19.78 6.09
CA CYS A 10 -52.94 -20.23 7.46
C CYS A 10 -54.01 -21.32 7.73
N VAL A 11 -53.88 -21.96 8.90
CA VAL A 11 -54.89 -22.76 9.65
C VAL A 11 -54.90 -24.29 9.40
N ILE A 12 -55.03 -25.02 10.51
CA ILE A 12 -55.37 -26.44 10.70
C ILE A 12 -54.19 -27.43 10.75
N LEU A 13 -53.73 -27.78 11.97
CA LEU A 13 -53.72 -29.14 12.57
C LEU A 13 -52.70 -29.21 13.71
N LEU A 14 -53.17 -29.39 14.95
CA LEU A 14 -52.68 -30.43 15.87
C LEU A 14 -53.45 -30.34 17.19
N LEU A 15 -54.65 -30.89 17.18
CA LEU A 15 -55.25 -31.53 18.34
C LEU A 15 -55.60 -32.95 17.91
N MET A 16 -55.11 -33.94 18.65
CA MET A 16 -55.90 -35.06 19.16
C MET A 16 -54.97 -36.06 19.86
N ALA A 17 -54.94 -35.98 21.18
CA ALA A 17 -54.76 -37.14 22.05
C ALA A 17 -55.52 -36.86 23.36
N THR A 18 -56.78 -37.32 23.36
CA THR A 18 -57.48 -38.03 24.45
C THR A 18 -57.38 -37.45 25.86
N SER A 19 -58.43 -36.76 26.34
CA SER A 19 -59.56 -37.36 27.07
C SER A 19 -59.17 -38.00 28.40
N TYR A 20 -59.59 -37.42 29.53
CA TYR A 20 -60.36 -38.09 30.59
C TYR A 20 -60.70 -37.11 31.73
N SER A 21 -62.00 -37.09 32.07
CA SER A 21 -62.55 -36.91 33.43
C SER A 21 -62.62 -35.52 34.07
N TRP A 22 -63.81 -34.93 33.98
CA TRP A 22 -64.38 -34.03 35.00
C TRP A 22 -64.93 -34.82 36.18
N LEU A 23 -64.69 -34.37 37.42
CA LEU A 23 -65.61 -34.35 38.58
C LEU A 23 -64.88 -33.90 39.88
N LEU A 24 -65.13 -32.63 40.29
CA LEU A 24 -65.20 -32.04 41.66
C LEU A 24 -64.01 -32.19 42.66
N PRO A 25 -63.90 -31.36 43.74
CA PRO A 25 -64.38 -30.00 43.98
C PRO A 25 -63.27 -29.02 44.42
N VAL A 26 -63.62 -27.73 44.43
CA VAL A 26 -62.83 -26.60 44.94
C VAL A 26 -62.59 -26.73 46.45
N THR A 27 -61.34 -26.64 46.88
CA THR A 27 -60.94 -26.42 48.29
C THR A 27 -60.30 -25.03 48.43
N PRO A 28 -60.53 -24.32 49.55
CA PRO A 28 -60.06 -22.95 49.71
C PRO A 28 -58.58 -22.94 50.05
N THR A 29 -57.82 -22.10 49.35
CA THR A 29 -56.41 -21.82 49.66
C THR A 29 -56.30 -21.18 51.05
N GLN A 30 -55.64 -21.90 51.96
CA GLN A 30 -55.17 -21.38 53.24
C GLN A 30 -54.33 -20.12 53.02
N ARG A 31 -54.73 -19.02 53.68
CA ARG A 31 -53.86 -17.88 53.93
C ARG A 31 -52.66 -18.35 54.75
N ILE A 32 -51.48 -18.30 54.15
CA ILE A 32 -50.23 -18.29 54.88
C ILE A 32 -50.15 -16.93 55.59
N PRO A 33 -49.99 -16.88 56.93
CA PRO A 33 -49.80 -15.61 57.62
C PRO A 33 -48.40 -15.10 57.29
N ILE A 34 -48.34 -13.96 56.60
CA ILE A 34 -47.10 -13.19 56.43
C ILE A 34 -46.85 -12.53 57.78
N ASP A 35 -45.84 -13.01 58.49
CA ASP A 35 -45.25 -12.35 59.65
C ASP A 35 -44.69 -10.99 59.20
N PRO A 36 -45.12 -9.85 59.76
CA PRO A 36 -44.58 -8.55 59.41
C PRO A 36 -43.26 -8.31 60.15
N GLN A 37 -42.22 -9.08 59.80
CA GLN A 37 -40.86 -8.59 60.00
C GLN A 37 -40.49 -7.75 58.79
N ALA A 38 -40.83 -6.46 58.90
CA ALA A 38 -40.26 -5.43 58.06
C ALA A 38 -38.74 -5.60 58.02
N ALA A 39 -38.20 -5.81 56.81
CA ALA A 39 -36.80 -5.57 56.56
C ALA A 39 -36.49 -4.14 57.05
N PRO A 40 -35.35 -3.90 57.72
CA PRO A 40 -35.09 -2.60 58.30
C PRO A 40 -35.06 -1.54 57.19
N GLU A 41 -36.01 -0.60 57.24
CA GLU A 41 -35.97 0.64 56.45
C GLU A 41 -34.72 1.42 56.89
N TYR A 42 -33.61 1.21 56.19
CA TYR A 42 -32.46 2.09 56.31
C TYR A 42 -32.89 3.45 55.76
N ALA A 43 -32.78 4.51 56.57
CA ALA A 43 -33.05 5.87 56.13
C ALA A 43 -32.28 6.17 54.83
N HIS A 44 -33.00 6.33 53.71
CA HIS A 44 -32.43 6.40 52.35
C HIS A 44 -31.73 7.73 52.01
N SER A 45 -31.55 8.62 52.99
CA SER A 45 -30.99 9.96 52.77
C SER A 45 -30.34 10.56 54.01
N ILE A 46 -29.30 11.38 53.83
CA ILE A 46 -28.74 12.24 54.87
C ILE A 46 -29.34 13.64 54.75
N ARG A 47 -29.70 14.24 55.88
CA ARG A 47 -30.18 15.62 55.98
C ARG A 47 -29.29 16.41 56.93
N LEU A 48 -28.80 17.56 56.48
CA LEU A 48 -28.11 18.58 57.25
C LEU A 48 -28.93 19.87 57.15
N ASP A 49 -29.34 20.42 58.29
CA ASP A 49 -30.11 21.66 58.33
C ASP A 49 -29.22 22.87 58.02
N GLY A 50 -29.83 23.90 57.44
CA GLY A 50 -29.21 25.18 57.11
C GLY A 50 -30.22 26.11 56.44
N ASP A 51 -29.87 27.39 56.30
CA ASP A 51 -30.71 28.41 55.67
C ASP A 51 -30.91 28.13 54.17
N ILE A 52 -29.88 27.60 53.51
CA ILE A 52 -29.92 27.19 52.10
C ILE A 52 -29.54 25.72 52.00
N ILE A 53 -30.41 24.89 51.43
CA ILE A 53 -30.19 23.44 51.31
C ILE A 53 -29.70 23.08 49.89
N LEU A 54 -28.56 22.37 49.82
CA LEU A 54 -28.02 21.81 48.59
C LEU A 54 -28.35 20.32 48.45
N GLY A 55 -28.73 19.87 47.26
CA GLY A 55 -28.89 18.44 46.96
C GLY A 55 -27.52 17.80 46.72
N GLY A 56 -27.33 16.56 47.15
CA GLY A 56 -26.11 15.78 46.90
C GLY A 56 -26.44 14.40 46.32
N LEU A 57 -25.78 14.03 45.23
CA LEU A 57 -25.93 12.71 44.59
C LEU A 57 -24.59 11.98 44.56
N PHE A 58 -24.48 10.91 45.34
CA PHE A 58 -23.27 10.09 45.44
C PHE A 58 -23.56 8.61 45.17
N PRO A 59 -22.63 7.87 44.54
CA PRO A 59 -22.75 6.43 44.37
C PRO A 59 -22.23 5.73 45.63
N VAL A 60 -23.02 5.77 46.72
CA VAL A 60 -22.65 5.13 47.99
C VAL A 60 -22.57 3.62 47.79
N HIS A 61 -23.51 3.06 47.04
CA HIS A 61 -23.49 1.65 46.65
C HIS A 61 -23.18 1.43 45.17
N SER A 62 -22.68 0.22 44.89
CA SER A 62 -22.61 -0.35 43.55
C SER A 62 -24.00 -0.71 43.03
N ARG A 63 -24.08 -1.05 41.74
CA ARG A 63 -25.34 -1.50 41.14
C ARG A 63 -25.65 -2.90 41.65
N GLY A 64 -26.86 -3.11 42.15
CA GLY A 64 -27.32 -4.42 42.64
C GLY A 64 -27.60 -5.41 41.51
N ASP A 65 -27.63 -6.70 41.87
CA ASP A 65 -28.08 -7.78 41.00
C ASP A 65 -29.57 -7.68 40.66
N ARG A 66 -30.04 -8.50 39.72
CA ARG A 66 -31.44 -8.48 39.24
C ARG A 66 -32.43 -8.56 40.41
N GLY A 67 -33.25 -7.52 40.58
CA GLY A 67 -34.27 -7.41 41.62
C GLY A 67 -33.87 -6.55 42.82
N THR A 68 -32.58 -6.29 43.03
CA THR A 68 -32.08 -5.40 44.11
C THR A 68 -31.59 -4.07 43.54
N PRO A 69 -31.99 -2.91 44.11
CA PRO A 69 -31.59 -1.61 43.56
C PRO A 69 -30.09 -1.31 43.74
N CYS A 70 -29.53 -1.73 44.86
CA CYS A 70 -28.18 -1.38 45.33
C CYS A 70 -27.40 -2.65 45.67
N GLY A 71 -26.10 -2.64 45.40
CA GLY A 71 -25.17 -3.72 45.72
C GLY A 71 -24.25 -3.34 46.89
N GLU A 72 -23.01 -3.84 46.87
CA GLU A 72 -22.00 -3.56 47.89
C GLU A 72 -21.62 -2.06 48.00
N LEU A 73 -21.22 -1.64 49.20
CA LEU A 73 -20.81 -0.28 49.53
C LEU A 73 -19.47 0.09 48.88
N LYS A 74 -19.41 1.29 48.28
CA LYS A 74 -18.22 1.86 47.65
C LYS A 74 -17.46 2.74 48.64
N LYS A 75 -16.45 2.15 49.31
CA LYS A 75 -15.58 2.81 50.30
C LYS A 75 -15.04 4.15 49.79
N GLU A 76 -14.22 4.12 48.74
CA GLU A 76 -13.55 5.31 48.22
C GLU A 76 -14.48 6.16 47.35
N LYS A 77 -15.12 5.55 46.33
CA LYS A 77 -15.89 6.29 45.31
C LYS A 77 -17.24 6.81 45.81
N GLY A 78 -17.75 6.26 46.91
CA GLY A 78 -19.00 6.67 47.55
C GLY A 78 -18.73 7.51 48.79
N ILE A 79 -18.22 6.87 49.84
CA ILE A 79 -18.13 7.49 51.18
C ILE A 79 -17.12 8.64 51.22
N HIS A 80 -15.93 8.54 50.62
CA HIS A 80 -14.99 9.68 50.62
C HIS A 80 -15.58 10.91 49.94
N ARG A 81 -16.29 10.73 48.81
CA ARG A 81 -16.91 11.82 48.07
C ARG A 81 -18.07 12.45 48.84
N LEU A 82 -18.92 11.63 49.44
CA LEU A 82 -20.02 12.09 50.28
C LEU A 82 -19.52 12.88 51.49
N GLU A 83 -18.51 12.36 52.18
CA GLU A 83 -17.87 13.03 53.31
C GLU A 83 -17.14 14.31 52.89
N ALA A 84 -16.60 14.38 51.67
CA ALA A 84 -15.98 15.59 51.13
C ALA A 84 -16.99 16.74 50.97
N MET A 85 -18.23 16.46 50.54
CA MET A 85 -19.29 17.47 50.48
C MET A 85 -19.65 17.99 51.88
N MET A 86 -19.85 17.08 52.84
CA MET A 86 -20.17 17.49 54.23
C MET A 86 -19.02 18.26 54.87
N PHE A 87 -17.77 17.86 54.61
CA PHE A 87 -16.60 18.58 55.08
C PHE A 87 -16.48 19.98 54.45
N ALA A 88 -16.72 20.12 53.14
CA ALA A 88 -16.72 21.42 52.48
C ALA A 88 -17.78 22.36 53.08
N ILE A 89 -18.99 21.85 53.33
CA ILE A 89 -20.06 22.61 54.00
C ILE A 89 -19.62 23.03 55.41
N ASP A 90 -19.00 22.14 56.20
CA ASP A 90 -18.49 22.47 57.53
C ASP A 90 -17.42 23.57 57.50
N LEU A 91 -16.59 23.60 56.45
CA LEU A 91 -15.56 24.63 56.26
C LEU A 91 -16.20 25.97 55.90
N ILE A 92 -17.13 25.98 54.94
CA ILE A 92 -17.83 27.19 54.48
C ILE A 92 -18.62 27.81 55.63
N ASN A 93 -19.36 27.02 56.40
CA ASN A 93 -20.14 27.51 57.54
C ASN A 93 -19.28 28.07 58.69
N LYS A 94 -17.96 27.82 58.67
CA LYS A 94 -16.99 28.37 59.64
C LYS A 94 -16.18 29.54 59.07
N ASP A 95 -16.30 29.80 57.77
CA ASP A 95 -15.57 30.85 57.08
C ASP A 95 -16.30 32.20 57.30
N PRO A 96 -15.66 33.19 57.96
CA PRO A 96 -16.28 34.50 58.16
C PRO A 96 -16.39 35.33 56.88
N ASP A 97 -15.59 35.02 55.85
CA ASP A 97 -15.53 35.81 54.61
C ASP A 97 -16.54 35.32 53.56
N LEU A 98 -16.90 34.03 53.60
CA LEU A 98 -17.80 33.39 52.64
C LEU A 98 -19.15 33.07 53.28
N LEU A 99 -20.21 33.72 52.79
CA LEU A 99 -21.60 33.59 53.30
C LEU A 99 -21.74 33.91 54.81
N PRO A 100 -21.30 35.10 55.28
CA PRO A 100 -21.42 35.45 56.69
C PRO A 100 -22.88 35.46 57.16
N ASN A 101 -23.15 34.85 58.32
CA ASN A 101 -24.49 34.70 58.92
C ASN A 101 -25.50 33.93 58.05
N ILE A 102 -25.05 33.14 57.08
CA ILE A 102 -25.89 32.24 56.26
C ILE A 102 -25.29 30.84 56.35
N THR A 103 -26.10 29.88 56.77
CA THR A 103 -25.66 28.48 56.87
C THR A 103 -26.08 27.67 55.65
N LEU A 104 -25.14 26.89 55.11
CA LEU A 104 -25.42 25.89 54.08
C LEU A 104 -25.77 24.56 54.75
N GLY A 105 -26.90 23.99 54.34
CA GLY A 105 -27.31 22.62 54.65
C GLY A 105 -27.25 21.72 53.42
N ALA A 106 -27.61 20.45 53.58
CA ALA A 106 -27.60 19.50 52.49
C ALA A 106 -28.63 18.38 52.64
N ARG A 107 -29.12 17.89 51.50
CA ARG A 107 -29.87 16.64 51.39
C ARG A 107 -29.15 15.70 50.44
N ILE A 108 -28.55 14.65 50.98
CA ILE A 108 -27.71 13.72 50.23
C ILE A 108 -28.43 12.40 50.02
N LEU A 109 -28.49 11.95 48.76
CA LEU A 109 -29.13 10.72 48.33
C LEU A 109 -28.10 9.77 47.72
N ASP A 110 -28.36 8.48 47.88
CA ASP A 110 -27.63 7.44 47.16
C ASP A 110 -28.18 7.25 45.75
N THR A 111 -27.28 7.12 44.79
CA THR A 111 -27.59 6.84 43.39
C THR A 111 -27.53 5.34 43.06
N CYS A 112 -26.92 4.52 43.92
CA CYS A 112 -26.66 3.09 43.70
C CYS A 112 -26.02 2.76 42.35
N SER A 113 -25.31 3.75 41.77
CA SER A 113 -24.74 3.66 40.42
C SER A 113 -25.75 3.23 39.34
N ARG A 114 -27.05 3.50 39.55
CA ARG A 114 -28.15 3.12 38.66
C ARG A 114 -28.97 4.35 38.29
N ASP A 115 -29.05 4.63 36.99
CA ASP A 115 -29.71 5.80 36.42
C ASP A 115 -31.21 5.88 36.77
N THR A 116 -31.95 4.77 36.65
CA THR A 116 -33.39 4.72 37.00
C THR A 116 -33.65 4.93 38.49
N TYR A 117 -32.81 4.36 39.36
CA TYR A 117 -32.95 4.55 40.81
C TYR A 117 -32.61 5.98 41.22
N ALA A 118 -31.51 6.52 40.72
CA ALA A 118 -31.12 7.89 41.00
C ALA A 118 -32.15 8.91 40.51
N LEU A 119 -32.81 8.65 39.38
CA LEU A 119 -33.92 9.46 38.87
C LEU A 119 -35.10 9.48 39.85
N GLU A 120 -35.52 8.30 40.32
CA GLU A 120 -36.59 8.13 41.31
C GLU A 120 -36.26 8.87 42.62
N GLN A 121 -35.04 8.71 43.14
CA GLN A 121 -34.59 9.41 44.34
C GLN A 121 -34.56 10.93 44.13
N SER A 122 -34.13 11.40 42.94
CA SER A 122 -34.04 12.83 42.62
C SER A 122 -35.39 13.53 42.55
N LEU A 123 -36.51 12.80 42.41
CA LEU A 123 -37.85 13.38 42.55
C LEU A 123 -38.05 14.02 43.92
N THR A 124 -37.35 13.56 44.95
CA THR A 124 -37.42 14.15 46.30
C THR A 124 -36.85 15.57 46.38
N PHE A 125 -35.95 15.95 45.46
CA PHE A 125 -35.42 17.31 45.40
C PHE A 125 -36.44 18.34 44.91
N VAL A 126 -37.42 17.92 44.11
CA VAL A 126 -38.44 18.80 43.53
C VAL A 126 -39.76 18.77 44.30
N GLN A 127 -39.90 17.89 45.29
CA GLN A 127 -41.12 17.76 46.10
C GLN A 127 -41.56 19.08 46.74
N ALA A 128 -40.61 19.93 47.16
CA ALA A 128 -40.92 21.25 47.74
C ALA A 128 -41.52 22.25 46.73
N LEU A 129 -41.30 22.03 45.44
CA LEU A 129 -41.77 22.88 44.35
C LEU A 129 -43.09 22.40 43.73
N ILE A 130 -43.53 21.19 44.10
CA ILE A 130 -44.81 20.63 43.69
C ILE A 130 -45.82 20.99 44.78
N GLU A 131 -46.65 22.00 44.53
CA GLU A 131 -47.71 22.40 45.45
C GLU A 131 -48.62 21.20 45.75
N ARG A 132 -48.76 20.86 47.04
CA ARG A 132 -49.77 19.91 47.50
C ARG A 132 -50.97 20.71 47.97
N ASP A 133 -52.09 20.52 47.29
CA ASP A 133 -53.38 21.07 47.72
C ASP A 133 -53.80 20.34 49.02
N GLY A 134 -53.58 21.00 50.16
CA GLY A 134 -53.83 20.43 51.49
C GLY A 134 -55.29 20.54 51.95
N SER A 135 -56.16 21.06 51.08
CA SER A 135 -57.56 21.35 51.37
C SER A 135 -58.43 20.11 51.60
N ASP A 136 -58.03 18.95 51.06
CA ASP A 136 -58.78 17.68 51.12
C ASP A 136 -58.39 16.75 52.28
N VAL A 137 -57.33 17.05 53.05
CA VAL A 137 -56.86 16.18 54.13
C VAL A 137 -57.29 16.75 55.48
N ARG A 138 -58.15 16.04 56.21
CA ARG A 138 -58.52 16.37 57.59
C ARG A 138 -58.04 15.27 58.53
N CYS A 139 -57.42 15.63 59.65
CA CYS A 139 -57.10 14.65 60.69
C CYS A 139 -58.39 14.12 61.31
N ALA A 140 -58.39 12.87 61.78
CA ALA A 140 -59.55 12.24 62.42
C ALA A 140 -60.09 13.04 63.63
N ASN A 141 -59.26 13.91 64.20
CA ASN A 141 -59.57 14.74 65.36
C ASN A 141 -60.10 16.15 64.97
N GLY A 142 -60.22 16.47 63.68
CA GLY A 142 -60.65 17.79 63.20
C GLY A 142 -59.55 18.86 63.15
N ASP A 143 -58.35 18.55 63.67
CA ASP A 143 -57.17 19.42 63.56
C ASP A 143 -56.68 19.54 62.11
N PRO A 144 -56.08 20.69 61.73
CA PRO A 144 -55.42 20.82 60.45
C PRO A 144 -54.21 19.86 60.37
N PRO A 145 -54.02 19.15 59.25
CA PRO A 145 -52.86 18.27 59.08
C PRO A 145 -51.55 19.08 59.15
N ILE A 146 -50.61 18.60 59.98
CA ILE A 146 -49.26 19.13 60.02
C ILE A 146 -48.51 18.58 58.80
N PHE A 147 -48.48 19.34 57.72
CA PHE A 147 -47.59 19.04 56.60
C PHE A 147 -46.18 19.53 56.93
N THR A 148 -45.25 18.59 57.14
CA THR A 148 -43.82 18.93 57.14
C THR A 148 -43.47 19.44 55.75
N LYS A 149 -43.14 20.74 55.63
CA LYS A 149 -42.71 21.32 54.36
C LYS A 149 -41.44 20.60 53.89
N PRO A 150 -41.41 20.07 52.66
CA PRO A 150 -40.20 19.46 52.13
C PRO A 150 -39.10 20.52 52.01
N ASP A 151 -37.84 20.10 52.21
CA ASP A 151 -36.70 21.01 52.07
C ASP A 151 -36.61 21.53 50.63
N LYS A 152 -36.50 22.85 50.47
CA LYS A 152 -36.33 23.48 49.16
C LYS A 152 -34.87 23.38 48.73
N ILE A 153 -34.62 22.62 47.67
CA ILE A 153 -33.28 22.44 47.11
C ILE A 153 -32.97 23.57 46.13
N VAL A 154 -31.88 24.31 46.38
CA VAL A 154 -31.47 25.47 45.57
C VAL A 154 -30.55 25.08 44.42
N GLY A 155 -29.75 24.04 44.60
CA GLY A 155 -28.84 23.50 43.59
C GLY A 155 -28.41 22.09 43.95
N VAL A 156 -27.94 21.32 42.97
CA VAL A 156 -27.55 19.91 43.16
C VAL A 156 -26.07 19.71 42.83
N ILE A 157 -25.34 19.06 43.73
CA ILE A 157 -23.96 18.62 43.54
C ILE A 157 -23.96 17.14 43.13
N GLY A 158 -23.35 16.85 41.98
CA GLY A 158 -23.36 15.52 41.37
C GLY A 158 -24.14 15.48 40.05
N ALA A 159 -24.49 14.31 39.51
CA ALA A 159 -24.09 12.99 39.97
C ALA A 159 -22.68 12.62 39.49
N ALA A 160 -22.20 11.44 39.92
CA ALA A 160 -20.89 10.94 39.53
C ALA A 160 -20.83 10.37 38.11
N ALA A 161 -21.78 9.50 37.75
CA ALA A 161 -21.83 8.84 36.45
C ALA A 161 -22.56 9.70 35.42
N SER A 162 -22.03 9.80 34.20
CA SER A 162 -22.61 10.63 33.14
C SER A 162 -24.05 10.24 32.80
N SER A 163 -24.36 8.93 32.73
CA SER A 163 -25.74 8.45 32.49
C SER A 163 -26.72 8.89 33.58
N VAL A 164 -26.28 8.90 34.85
CA VAL A 164 -27.10 9.37 35.97
C VAL A 164 -27.31 10.88 35.88
N SER A 165 -26.25 11.65 35.63
CA SER A 165 -26.36 13.11 35.46
C SER A 165 -27.27 13.49 34.30
N ILE A 166 -27.22 12.77 33.18
CA ILE A 166 -28.13 12.99 32.04
C ILE A 166 -29.60 12.79 32.46
N MET A 167 -29.90 11.72 33.18
CA MET A 167 -31.27 11.44 33.65
C MET A 167 -31.76 12.50 34.65
N VAL A 168 -30.91 12.85 35.63
CA VAL A 168 -31.26 13.84 36.67
C VAL A 168 -31.40 15.25 36.09
N ALA A 169 -30.50 15.66 35.20
CA ALA A 169 -30.55 16.99 34.58
C ALA A 169 -31.85 17.23 33.81
N ASN A 170 -32.41 16.19 33.17
CA ASN A 170 -33.69 16.27 32.46
C ASN A 170 -34.88 16.61 33.38
N ILE A 171 -34.83 16.22 34.66
CA ILE A 171 -35.83 16.61 35.65
C ILE A 171 -35.51 17.99 36.22
N LEU A 172 -34.27 18.21 36.67
CA LEU A 172 -33.88 19.44 37.36
C LEU A 172 -34.10 20.69 36.49
N ARG A 173 -33.88 20.60 35.18
CA ARG A 173 -34.13 21.70 34.24
C ARG A 173 -35.59 22.15 34.22
N LEU A 174 -36.55 21.24 34.40
CA LEU A 174 -37.99 21.57 34.39
C LEU A 174 -38.36 22.46 35.59
N PHE A 175 -37.66 22.28 36.70
CA PHE A 175 -37.82 23.04 37.93
C PHE A 175 -36.77 24.15 38.07
N LYS A 176 -35.96 24.39 37.03
CA LYS A 176 -34.89 25.39 36.98
C LYS A 176 -33.85 25.24 38.09
N ILE A 177 -33.54 24.01 38.51
CA ILE A 177 -32.53 23.77 39.57
C ILE A 177 -31.16 23.55 38.90
N PRO A 178 -30.16 24.42 39.14
CA PRO A 178 -28.82 24.23 38.59
C PRO A 178 -28.11 23.02 39.20
N GLN A 179 -27.39 22.28 38.36
CA GLN A 179 -26.62 21.10 38.75
C GLN A 179 -25.14 21.31 38.44
N VAL A 180 -24.27 21.12 39.45
CA VAL A 180 -22.81 21.14 39.30
C VAL A 180 -22.24 19.74 39.54
N SER A 181 -21.83 19.06 38.48
CA SER A 181 -21.22 17.73 38.58
C SER A 181 -19.73 17.79 38.87
N TYR A 182 -19.27 16.87 39.72
CA TYR A 182 -17.85 16.69 40.07
C TYR A 182 -17.16 15.57 39.29
N ALA A 183 -17.87 14.82 38.43
CA ALA A 183 -17.29 13.64 37.78
C ALA A 183 -17.91 13.22 36.44
N SER A 184 -19.01 13.82 36.00
CA SER A 184 -19.64 13.45 34.71
C SER A 184 -18.98 14.15 33.53
N THR A 185 -18.32 13.37 32.67
CA THR A 185 -17.44 13.90 31.61
C THR A 185 -17.99 13.71 30.19
N ALA A 186 -19.19 13.11 30.03
CA ALA A 186 -19.75 12.87 28.69
C ALA A 186 -19.87 14.18 27.88
N PRO A 187 -19.49 14.20 26.58
CA PRO A 187 -19.53 15.40 25.74
C PRO A 187 -20.94 15.96 25.54
N GLU A 188 -21.95 15.08 25.48
CA GLU A 188 -23.36 15.46 25.26
C GLU A 188 -23.91 16.42 26.33
N LEU A 189 -23.38 16.38 27.55
CA LEU A 189 -23.79 17.26 28.66
C LEU A 189 -23.38 18.73 28.45
N SER A 190 -22.53 19.01 27.47
CA SER A 190 -22.11 20.36 27.09
C SER A 190 -23.11 21.05 26.15
N ASP A 191 -24.11 20.33 25.65
CA ASP A 191 -25.16 20.87 24.78
C ASP A 191 -26.17 21.71 25.60
N ASN A 192 -25.93 23.02 25.63
CA ASN A 192 -26.79 24.00 26.30
C ASN A 192 -28.23 24.03 25.77
N THR A 193 -28.56 23.47 24.61
CA THR A 193 -29.95 23.42 24.12
C THR A 193 -30.77 22.37 24.86
N ARG A 194 -30.11 21.34 25.39
CA ARG A 194 -30.73 20.22 26.12
C ARG A 194 -30.48 20.30 27.62
N TYR A 195 -29.27 20.68 28.02
CA TYR A 195 -28.79 20.65 29.41
C TYR A 195 -28.38 22.06 29.88
N ASP A 196 -29.25 23.05 29.66
CA ASP A 196 -29.05 24.46 29.99
C ASP A 196 -28.74 24.73 31.48
N PHE A 197 -29.24 23.91 32.41
CA PHE A 197 -28.98 24.03 33.86
C PHE A 197 -27.80 23.17 34.37
N PHE A 198 -27.03 22.55 33.48
CA PHE A 198 -25.89 21.71 33.85
C PHE A 198 -24.58 22.51 33.79
N SER A 199 -23.68 22.22 34.73
CA SER A 199 -22.29 22.68 34.75
C SER A 199 -21.42 21.63 35.44
N ARG A 200 -20.10 21.66 35.23
CA ARG A 200 -19.18 20.69 35.84
C ARG A 200 -17.78 21.23 36.04
N VAL A 201 -17.18 20.86 37.17
CA VAL A 201 -15.80 21.26 37.53
C VAL A 201 -14.74 20.32 36.96
N VAL A 202 -15.15 19.35 36.14
CA VAL A 202 -14.28 18.43 35.42
C VAL A 202 -14.40 18.67 33.91
N PRO A 203 -13.32 18.49 33.14
CA PRO A 203 -13.37 18.70 31.69
C PRO A 203 -14.15 17.60 30.96
N PRO A 204 -14.79 17.90 29.81
CA PRO A 204 -15.39 16.90 28.93
C PRO A 204 -14.40 15.88 28.37
N ASP A 205 -14.93 14.70 28.01
CA ASP A 205 -14.19 13.65 27.30
C ASP A 205 -13.77 14.07 25.89
N SER A 206 -14.32 15.16 25.31
CA SER A 206 -13.82 15.71 24.05
C SER A 206 -12.37 16.20 24.17
N TYR A 207 -12.01 16.83 25.31
CA TYR A 207 -10.62 17.17 25.59
C TYR A 207 -9.77 15.94 25.89
N GLN A 208 -10.35 14.88 26.48
CA GLN A 208 -9.65 13.59 26.65
C GLN A 208 -9.32 12.96 25.30
N ALA A 209 -10.30 12.89 24.40
CA ALA A 209 -10.14 12.37 23.05
C ALA A 209 -9.08 13.15 22.27
N GLN A 210 -9.06 14.48 22.38
CA GLN A 210 -8.00 15.31 21.79
C GLN A 210 -6.62 14.97 22.38
N ALA A 211 -6.50 14.90 23.70
CA ALA A 211 -5.23 14.55 24.35
C ALA A 211 -4.73 13.15 23.93
N MET A 212 -5.63 12.17 23.82
CA MET A 212 -5.30 10.82 23.35
C MET A 212 -4.89 10.82 21.87
N MET A 213 -5.55 11.63 21.02
CA MET A 213 -5.15 11.78 19.61
C MET A 213 -3.74 12.38 19.50
N ASP A 214 -3.46 13.44 20.24
CA ASP A 214 -2.14 14.08 20.25
C ASP A 214 -1.05 13.08 20.71
N ILE A 215 -1.36 12.22 21.70
CA ILE A 215 -0.46 11.15 22.14
C ILE A 215 -0.22 10.15 21.00
N VAL A 216 -1.28 9.67 20.33
CA VAL A 216 -1.17 8.72 19.21
C VAL A 216 -0.31 9.29 18.08
N THR A 217 -0.53 10.56 17.72
CA THR A 217 0.27 11.25 16.71
C THR A 217 1.73 11.42 17.14
N ALA A 218 1.99 11.75 18.41
CA ALA A 218 3.35 11.86 18.93
C ALA A 218 4.11 10.52 18.99
N MET A 219 3.40 9.38 18.98
CA MET A 219 4.00 8.04 18.89
C MET A 219 4.22 7.54 17.46
N GLU A 220 3.93 8.36 16.44
CA GLU A 220 3.97 7.96 15.03
C GLU A 220 3.04 6.77 14.71
N TRP A 221 1.96 6.60 15.48
CA TRP A 221 0.95 5.58 15.23
C TRP A 221 -0.09 6.09 14.25
N ASN A 222 -0.32 5.35 13.16
CA ASN A 222 -1.28 5.71 12.12
C ASN A 222 -2.42 4.69 11.96
N TYR A 223 -2.40 3.60 12.73
CA TYR A 223 -3.42 2.55 12.66
C TYR A 223 -3.72 2.02 14.06
N VAL A 224 -4.92 2.31 14.56
CA VAL A 224 -5.31 2.05 15.96
C VAL A 224 -6.68 1.37 16.04
N SER A 225 -6.92 0.61 17.10
CA SER A 225 -8.24 0.08 17.44
C SER A 225 -8.86 0.87 18.59
N THR A 226 -10.19 0.95 18.65
CA THR A 226 -10.90 1.61 19.76
C THR A 226 -11.78 0.60 20.51
N LEU A 227 -11.88 0.75 21.82
CA LEU A 227 -12.70 -0.08 22.69
C LEU A 227 -13.50 0.80 23.67
N ALA A 228 -14.82 0.69 23.64
CA ALA A 228 -15.73 1.48 24.46
C ALA A 228 -16.61 0.60 25.36
N SER A 229 -16.82 1.00 26.63
CA SER A 229 -17.93 0.47 27.42
C SER A 229 -19.26 1.05 26.92
N GLU A 230 -20.29 0.22 26.80
CA GLU A 230 -21.62 0.64 26.34
C GLU A 230 -22.26 1.68 27.29
N GLY A 231 -22.73 2.78 26.70
CA GLY A 231 -23.26 3.95 27.42
C GLY A 231 -22.55 5.26 27.08
N ASN A 232 -23.11 6.36 27.57
CA ASN A 232 -22.76 7.73 27.18
C ASN A 232 -21.33 8.18 27.52
N TYR A 233 -20.60 7.44 28.36
CA TYR A 233 -19.19 7.74 28.61
C TYR A 233 -18.29 7.10 27.56
N GLY A 234 -18.35 5.77 27.42
CA GLY A 234 -17.46 5.04 26.52
C GLY A 234 -17.73 5.33 25.05
N GLU A 235 -19.00 5.33 24.64
CA GLU A 235 -19.37 5.53 23.24
C GLU A 235 -19.10 6.95 22.77
N SER A 236 -19.54 7.95 23.53
CA SER A 236 -19.37 9.36 23.17
C SER A 236 -17.89 9.78 23.22
N GLY A 237 -17.07 9.18 24.09
CA GLY A 237 -15.62 9.37 24.11
C GLY A 237 -14.92 8.80 22.87
N VAL A 238 -15.26 7.56 22.47
CA VAL A 238 -14.73 6.97 21.23
C VAL A 238 -15.24 7.70 19.98
N GLU A 239 -16.50 8.12 19.95
CA GLU A 239 -17.05 8.91 18.84
C GLU A 239 -16.31 10.24 18.67
N ALA A 240 -16.04 10.96 19.77
CA ALA A 240 -15.22 12.16 19.74
C ALA A 240 -13.81 11.89 19.20
N PHE A 241 -13.17 10.79 19.61
CA PHE A 241 -11.86 10.38 19.10
C PHE A 241 -11.88 10.09 17.58
N ILE A 242 -12.89 9.33 17.12
CA ILE A 242 -13.06 9.00 15.69
C ILE A 242 -13.29 10.28 14.88
N GLN A 243 -14.08 11.22 15.39
CA GLN A 243 -14.34 12.49 14.72
C GLN A 243 -13.05 13.32 14.57
N ILE A 244 -12.28 13.49 15.65
CA ILE A 244 -10.99 14.19 15.62
C ILE A 244 -10.00 13.51 14.66
N SER A 245 -9.99 12.18 14.64
CA SER A 245 -9.15 11.39 13.72
C SER A 245 -9.48 11.63 12.25
N ARG A 246 -10.77 11.83 11.92
CA ARG A 246 -11.23 12.16 10.55
C ARG A 246 -10.88 13.60 10.16
N GLU A 247 -11.01 14.54 11.11
CA GLU A 247 -10.74 15.98 10.88
C GLU A 247 -9.25 16.27 10.74
N THR A 248 -8.42 15.70 11.61
CA THR A 248 -6.96 15.89 11.60
C THR A 248 -6.32 15.16 10.42
N GLY A 249 -6.86 14.00 10.06
CA GLY A 249 -6.20 13.07 9.13
C GLY A 249 -4.97 12.40 9.74
N GLY A 250 -4.40 11.41 9.04
CA GLY A 250 -3.14 10.76 9.43
C GLY A 250 -3.24 9.58 10.39
N VAL A 251 -4.40 9.34 11.03
CA VAL A 251 -4.66 8.14 11.84
C VAL A 251 -5.92 7.44 11.32
N CYS A 252 -5.86 6.13 11.14
CA CYS A 252 -6.98 5.30 10.72
C CYS A 252 -7.42 4.37 11.84
N ILE A 253 -8.74 4.20 11.94
CA ILE A 253 -9.37 3.29 12.90
C ILE A 253 -9.51 1.91 12.25
N ALA A 254 -8.78 0.92 12.76
CA ALA A 254 -8.81 -0.46 12.29
C ALA A 254 -10.17 -1.11 12.56
N GLN A 255 -10.65 -0.95 13.80
CA GLN A 255 -11.95 -1.40 14.25
C GLN A 255 -12.36 -0.64 15.51
N SER A 256 -13.67 -0.55 15.73
CA SER A 256 -14.26 -0.01 16.95
C SER A 256 -15.15 -1.06 17.59
N LEU A 257 -14.75 -1.52 18.77
CA LEU A 257 -15.43 -2.56 19.53
C LEU A 257 -16.15 -1.96 20.74
N LYS A 258 -17.30 -2.56 21.10
CA LYS A 258 -18.11 -2.17 22.25
C LYS A 258 -18.19 -3.30 23.26
N ILE A 259 -18.09 -2.98 24.55
CA ILE A 259 -18.27 -3.89 25.68
C ILE A 259 -19.72 -3.74 26.15
N PRO A 260 -20.56 -4.80 26.05
CA PRO A 260 -21.95 -4.73 26.49
C PRO A 260 -22.09 -4.40 27.98
N ARG A 261 -23.15 -3.69 28.38
CA ARG A 261 -23.42 -3.36 29.81
C ARG A 261 -23.57 -4.59 30.71
N GLU A 262 -24.14 -5.67 30.17
CA GLU A 262 -24.29 -6.96 30.84
C GLU A 262 -23.57 -8.05 30.01
N PRO A 263 -22.24 -8.15 30.10
CA PRO A 263 -21.46 -9.04 29.26
C PRO A 263 -21.70 -10.50 29.64
N LYS A 264 -22.01 -11.34 28.64
CA LYS A 264 -22.16 -12.78 28.82
C LYS A 264 -20.80 -13.44 29.10
N PRO A 265 -20.76 -14.61 29.76
CA PRO A 265 -19.53 -15.37 29.92
C PRO A 265 -18.82 -15.59 28.57
N GLY A 266 -17.52 -15.30 28.51
CA GLY A 266 -16.70 -15.44 27.30
C GLY A 266 -16.71 -14.24 26.33
N GLU A 267 -17.50 -13.19 26.57
CA GLU A 267 -17.55 -12.03 25.65
C GLU A 267 -16.22 -11.25 25.61
N PHE A 268 -15.53 -11.12 26.73
CA PHE A 268 -14.21 -10.46 26.79
C PHE A 268 -13.15 -11.21 25.97
N ASP A 269 -13.17 -12.55 25.95
CA ASP A 269 -12.28 -13.35 25.11
C ASP A 269 -12.55 -13.14 23.62
N LYS A 270 -13.83 -13.02 23.25
CA LYS A 270 -14.25 -12.71 21.88
C LYS A 270 -13.78 -11.31 21.45
N ILE A 271 -13.83 -10.32 22.35
CA ILE A 271 -13.27 -8.98 22.10
C ILE A 271 -11.78 -9.07 21.79
N ILE A 272 -11.00 -9.81 22.58
CA ILE A 272 -9.57 -10.00 22.30
C ILE A 272 -9.33 -10.68 20.95
N ARG A 273 -10.09 -11.73 20.63
CA ARG A 273 -9.98 -12.40 19.31
C ARG A 273 -10.30 -11.46 18.15
N ARG A 274 -11.31 -10.60 18.28
CA ARG A 274 -11.61 -9.56 17.28
C ARG A 274 -10.49 -8.54 17.16
N LEU A 275 -9.91 -8.10 18.28
CA LEU A 275 -8.71 -7.24 18.26
C LEU A 275 -7.57 -7.87 17.46
N LEU A 276 -7.40 -9.19 17.53
CA LEU A 276 -6.38 -9.93 16.76
C LEU A 276 -6.69 -10.07 15.26
N GLU A 277 -7.94 -9.87 14.80
CA GLU A 277 -8.26 -9.85 13.36
C GLU A 277 -7.53 -8.72 12.63
N THR A 278 -7.17 -7.64 13.34
CA THR A 278 -6.32 -6.54 12.86
C THR A 278 -5.03 -6.44 13.67
N SER A 279 -4.24 -7.52 13.69
CA SER A 279 -3.00 -7.66 14.49
C SER A 279 -1.94 -6.56 14.31
N ASN A 280 -1.96 -5.83 13.18
CA ASN A 280 -1.09 -4.67 12.94
C ASN A 280 -1.52 -3.43 13.75
N ALA A 281 -2.80 -3.32 14.14
CA ALA A 281 -3.33 -2.27 15.00
C ALA A 281 -3.06 -2.59 16.47
N ARG A 282 -1.79 -2.48 16.87
CA ARG A 282 -1.34 -2.81 18.23
C ARG A 282 -1.83 -1.81 19.27
N ALA A 283 -1.95 -0.53 18.92
CA ALA A 283 -2.46 0.51 19.80
C ALA A 283 -3.99 0.41 19.95
N VAL A 284 -4.45 0.31 21.21
CA VAL A 284 -5.87 0.19 21.58
C VAL A 284 -6.26 1.36 22.46
N ILE A 285 -7.12 2.23 21.93
CA ILE A 285 -7.67 3.41 22.60
C ILE A 285 -8.90 2.99 23.39
N MET A 286 -8.86 3.12 24.70
CA MET A 286 -9.87 2.58 25.61
C MET A 286 -10.61 3.70 26.36
N PHE A 287 -11.91 3.82 26.10
CA PHE A 287 -12.87 4.54 26.93
C PHE A 287 -13.79 3.52 27.60
N ALA A 288 -13.30 2.88 28.65
CA ALA A 288 -13.99 1.79 29.33
C ALA A 288 -14.10 2.04 30.83
N ASN A 289 -15.06 1.44 31.50
CA ASN A 289 -15.16 1.49 32.95
C ASN A 289 -14.02 0.69 33.60
N GLU A 290 -13.69 1.01 34.85
CA GLU A 290 -12.62 0.35 35.61
C GLU A 290 -12.77 -1.19 35.68
N ASP A 291 -13.99 -1.68 35.91
CA ASP A 291 -14.29 -3.12 35.98
C ASP A 291 -14.11 -3.80 34.61
N ASP A 292 -14.49 -3.11 33.54
CA ASP A 292 -14.34 -3.60 32.17
C ASP A 292 -12.87 -3.66 31.76
N ILE A 293 -12.07 -2.62 32.11
CA ILE A 293 -10.62 -2.59 31.87
C ILE A 293 -9.96 -3.81 32.50
N ARG A 294 -10.25 -4.10 33.78
CA ARG A 294 -9.70 -5.26 34.49
C ARG A 294 -10.01 -6.57 33.76
N ARG A 295 -11.26 -6.75 33.32
CA ARG A 295 -11.71 -7.96 32.62
C ARG A 295 -11.11 -8.09 31.21
N VAL A 296 -10.88 -6.97 30.51
CA VAL A 296 -10.19 -6.93 29.21
C VAL A 296 -8.72 -7.33 29.38
N LEU A 297 -8.02 -6.76 30.36
CA LEU A 297 -6.62 -7.11 30.65
C LEU A 297 -6.48 -8.58 31.07
N ASP A 298 -7.42 -9.09 31.87
CA ASP A 298 -7.47 -10.51 32.24
C ASP A 298 -7.74 -11.41 31.04
N ALA A 299 -8.67 -11.04 30.15
CA ALA A 299 -8.90 -11.77 28.91
C ALA A 299 -7.67 -11.76 27.99
N ALA A 300 -6.95 -10.64 27.87
CA ALA A 300 -5.71 -10.56 27.12
C ALA A 300 -4.63 -11.50 27.71
N LYS A 301 -4.54 -11.58 29.05
CA LYS A 301 -3.69 -12.55 29.75
C LYS A 301 -4.07 -13.99 29.41
N ARG A 302 -5.36 -14.33 29.51
CA ARG A 302 -5.89 -15.68 29.24
C ARG A 302 -5.73 -16.12 27.79
N ASN A 303 -5.75 -15.18 26.84
CA ASN A 303 -5.50 -15.45 25.41
C ASN A 303 -4.01 -15.34 25.02
N ASN A 304 -3.09 -15.35 26.00
CA ASN A 304 -1.63 -15.28 25.78
C ASN A 304 -1.15 -14.05 24.98
N GLN A 305 -1.86 -12.91 25.06
CA GLN A 305 -1.52 -11.68 24.34
C GLN A 305 -0.75 -10.67 25.21
N THR A 306 0.11 -11.16 26.09
CA THR A 306 0.92 -10.30 26.98
C THR A 306 1.99 -9.56 26.15
N GLY A 307 1.99 -8.23 26.18
CA GLY A 307 2.94 -7.38 25.46
C GLY A 307 2.67 -7.23 23.95
N HIS A 308 1.57 -7.77 23.43
CA HIS A 308 1.17 -7.55 22.04
C HIS A 308 0.51 -6.17 21.86
N PHE A 309 -0.56 -5.91 22.62
CA PHE A 309 -1.29 -4.65 22.57
C PHE A 309 -0.59 -3.52 23.35
N LEU A 310 -0.77 -2.30 22.86
CA LEU A 310 -0.31 -1.06 23.47
C LEU A 310 -1.54 -0.30 23.95
N TRP A 311 -1.76 -0.27 25.25
CA TRP A 311 -2.99 0.27 25.83
C TRP A 311 -2.89 1.78 26.01
N VAL A 312 -3.91 2.52 25.54
CA VAL A 312 -4.09 3.94 25.86
C VAL A 312 -5.44 4.10 26.57
N GLY A 313 -5.42 4.35 27.87
CA GLY A 313 -6.61 4.43 28.71
C GLY A 313 -7.04 5.85 29.08
N SER A 314 -8.36 6.06 29.15
CA SER A 314 -8.97 7.28 29.67
C SER A 314 -8.84 7.45 31.20
N ASP A 315 -9.45 8.50 31.75
CA ASP A 315 -9.40 8.85 33.19
C ASP A 315 -9.98 7.81 34.14
N SER A 316 -10.83 6.91 33.63
CA SER A 316 -11.39 5.80 34.41
C SER A 316 -10.29 4.84 34.88
N TRP A 317 -9.24 4.65 34.08
CA TRP A 317 -8.00 3.95 34.43
C TRP A 317 -7.09 4.89 35.21
N GLY A 318 -6.63 5.98 34.58
CA GLY A 318 -5.75 6.94 35.21
C GLY A 318 -4.52 6.30 35.87
N SER A 319 -4.22 6.72 37.10
CA SER A 319 -3.13 6.18 37.92
C SER A 319 -3.58 5.11 38.93
N LYS A 320 -4.76 4.51 38.76
CA LYS A 320 -5.32 3.55 39.73
C LYS A 320 -4.69 2.17 39.58
N ILE A 321 -4.41 1.51 40.70
CA ILE A 321 -3.86 0.15 40.68
C ILE A 321 -4.95 -0.92 40.50
N SER A 322 -6.19 -0.66 40.94
CA SER A 322 -7.31 -1.62 40.93
C SER A 322 -7.60 -2.34 39.60
N PRO A 323 -7.51 -1.70 38.40
CA PRO A 323 -7.74 -2.40 37.14
C PRO A 323 -6.58 -3.32 36.74
N VAL A 324 -5.40 -3.14 37.33
CA VAL A 324 -4.14 -3.79 36.93
C VAL A 324 -3.72 -4.92 37.88
N VAL A 325 -4.25 -4.96 39.11
CA VAL A 325 -3.92 -5.98 40.11
C VAL A 325 -4.14 -7.39 39.56
N HIS A 326 -3.08 -8.19 39.52
CA HIS A 326 -2.95 -9.54 38.94
C HIS A 326 -2.77 -9.61 37.41
N GLN A 327 -2.75 -8.48 36.70
CA GLN A 327 -2.51 -8.37 35.26
C GLN A 327 -1.37 -7.37 34.93
N GLU A 328 -0.43 -7.17 35.86
CA GLU A 328 0.63 -6.16 35.78
C GLU A 328 1.48 -6.29 34.51
N LYS A 329 1.82 -7.54 34.14
CA LYS A 329 2.60 -7.83 32.93
C LYS A 329 1.87 -7.46 31.63
N VAL A 330 0.54 -7.45 31.63
CA VAL A 330 -0.27 -7.09 30.45
C VAL A 330 -0.42 -5.59 30.33
N ALA A 331 -0.46 -4.88 31.46
CA ALA A 331 -0.54 -3.43 31.53
C ALA A 331 0.81 -2.73 31.32
N GLU A 332 1.93 -3.46 31.28
CA GLU A 332 3.27 -2.89 31.08
C GLU A 332 3.33 -2.01 29.82
N GLY A 333 3.80 -0.77 29.99
CA GLY A 333 3.88 0.22 28.92
C GLY A 333 2.55 0.93 28.59
N ALA A 334 1.44 0.60 29.27
CA ALA A 334 0.16 1.28 29.10
C ALA A 334 0.29 2.77 29.40
N ILE A 335 -0.29 3.60 28.54
CA ILE A 335 -0.36 5.05 28.70
C ILE A 335 -1.75 5.38 29.18
N THR A 336 -1.85 6.18 30.23
CA THR A 336 -3.14 6.60 30.77
C THR A 336 -3.14 8.10 31.00
N ILE A 337 -4.32 8.70 30.90
CA ILE A 337 -4.51 10.13 31.18
C ILE A 337 -5.36 10.30 32.43
N LEU A 338 -5.17 11.41 33.14
CA LEU A 338 -5.96 11.74 34.31
C LEU A 338 -6.11 13.26 34.40
N PRO A 339 -7.32 13.80 34.67
CA PRO A 339 -7.48 15.22 34.95
C PRO A 339 -6.54 15.63 36.07
N LYS A 340 -5.87 16.77 35.88
CA LYS A 340 -4.91 17.29 36.84
C LYS A 340 -5.63 17.52 38.18
N ARG A 341 -5.13 16.86 39.22
CA ARG A 341 -5.71 16.86 40.56
C ARG A 341 -4.61 16.83 41.61
N ALA A 342 -4.92 17.30 42.81
CA ALA A 342 -4.04 17.22 43.97
C ALA A 342 -4.81 16.70 45.19
N SER A 343 -4.07 16.09 46.12
CA SER A 343 -4.65 15.63 47.38
C SER A 343 -4.94 16.81 48.32
N VAL A 344 -6.05 16.74 49.04
CA VAL A 344 -6.43 17.78 50.01
C VAL A 344 -6.07 17.31 51.42
N ASP A 345 -4.94 17.78 51.96
CA ASP A 345 -4.41 17.35 53.27
C ASP A 345 -5.37 17.63 54.44
N ALA A 346 -6.18 18.68 54.33
CA ALA A 346 -7.21 18.99 55.32
C ALA A 346 -8.29 17.90 55.38
N PHE A 347 -8.69 17.35 54.22
CA PHE A 347 -9.65 16.26 54.16
C PHE A 347 -9.07 14.95 54.71
N ASP A 348 -7.80 14.67 54.45
CA ASP A 348 -7.12 13.49 55.00
C ASP A 348 -7.14 13.47 56.53
N ARG A 349 -6.80 14.61 57.16
CA ARG A 349 -6.88 14.76 58.61
C ARG A 349 -8.31 14.63 59.11
N TYR A 350 -9.26 15.25 58.41
CA TYR A 350 -10.68 15.16 58.72
C TYR A 350 -11.17 13.71 58.70
N PHE A 351 -10.93 12.96 57.61
CA PHE A 351 -11.49 11.63 57.41
C PHE A 351 -10.86 10.62 58.36
N ARG A 352 -9.53 10.66 58.56
CA ARG A 352 -8.82 9.78 59.52
C ARG A 352 -9.25 10.01 60.97
N SER A 353 -9.77 11.19 61.30
CA SER A 353 -10.29 11.50 62.64
C SER A 353 -11.71 10.98 62.90
N ARG A 354 -12.42 10.49 61.88
CA ARG A 354 -13.80 10.02 62.01
C ARG A 354 -13.86 8.66 62.70
N SER A 355 -14.82 8.51 63.60
CA SER A 355 -15.14 7.27 64.33
C SER A 355 -16.66 7.10 64.38
N LEU A 356 -17.12 5.89 64.70
CA LEU A 356 -18.56 5.60 64.89
C LEU A 356 -19.21 6.48 65.97
N SER A 357 -18.45 6.90 66.99
CA SER A 357 -18.95 7.78 68.04
C SER A 357 -19.09 9.25 67.58
N ASN A 358 -18.19 9.71 66.73
CA ASN A 358 -18.10 11.10 66.27
C ASN A 358 -18.89 11.37 64.98
N ASN A 359 -19.19 10.34 64.18
CA ASN A 359 -19.87 10.50 62.89
C ASN A 359 -21.25 9.85 62.88
N ARG A 360 -22.21 10.43 63.62
CA ARG A 360 -23.62 9.99 63.60
C ARG A 360 -24.44 10.61 62.47
N ARG A 361 -23.92 11.65 61.81
CA ARG A 361 -24.61 12.34 60.72
C ARG A 361 -24.68 11.52 59.43
N ASN A 362 -23.71 10.63 59.22
CA ASN A 362 -23.66 9.77 58.04
C ASN A 362 -24.25 8.40 58.37
N VAL A 363 -25.46 8.15 57.85
CA VAL A 363 -26.21 6.90 58.07
C VAL A 363 -25.49 5.65 57.53
N TRP A 364 -24.65 5.82 56.49
CA TRP A 364 -23.89 4.73 55.87
C TRP A 364 -22.50 4.54 56.49
N PHE A 365 -22.12 5.34 57.49
CA PHE A 365 -20.79 5.25 58.11
C PHE A 365 -20.60 3.97 58.93
N ALA A 366 -21.68 3.44 59.52
CA ALA A 366 -21.65 2.17 60.23
C ALA A 366 -21.34 1.00 59.28
N GLU A 367 -22.00 0.96 58.13
CA GLU A 367 -21.78 -0.03 57.08
C GLU A 367 -20.35 0.09 56.51
N PHE A 368 -19.90 1.32 56.23
CA PHE A 368 -18.51 1.58 55.84
C PHE A 368 -17.52 1.03 56.86
N TRP A 369 -17.79 1.17 58.16
CA TRP A 369 -16.89 0.70 59.21
C TRP A 369 -16.74 -0.83 59.19
N GLU A 370 -17.86 -1.55 59.08
CA GLU A 370 -17.87 -3.01 58.98
C GLU A 370 -17.06 -3.48 57.77
N GLU A 371 -17.31 -2.86 56.62
CA GLU A 371 -16.71 -3.22 55.33
C GLU A 371 -15.22 -2.86 55.29
N ASN A 372 -14.83 -1.71 55.85
CA ASN A 372 -13.45 -1.22 55.85
C ASN A 372 -12.53 -2.02 56.80
N PHE A 373 -13.03 -2.40 57.99
CA PHE A 373 -12.25 -3.16 58.98
C PHE A 373 -12.54 -4.68 58.94
N ASN A 374 -13.37 -5.14 58.00
CA ASN A 374 -13.80 -6.52 57.85
C ASN A 374 -14.31 -7.13 59.17
N CYS A 375 -15.24 -6.40 59.80
CA CYS A 375 -15.80 -6.72 61.11
C CYS A 375 -17.33 -6.51 61.13
N LYS A 376 -18.02 -7.03 62.14
CA LYS A 376 -19.48 -6.81 62.32
C LYS A 376 -19.82 -6.10 63.64
N LEU A 377 -20.70 -5.12 63.57
CA LEU A 377 -21.26 -4.36 64.69
C LEU A 377 -22.40 -5.17 65.32
N GLY A 378 -22.57 -5.09 66.64
CA GLY A 378 -23.70 -5.74 67.34
C GLY A 378 -23.59 -7.26 67.60
N MET A 379 -22.49 -7.94 67.23
CA MET A 379 -22.34 -9.37 67.56
C MET A 379 -22.18 -9.61 69.08
N HIS A 380 -23.07 -10.44 69.64
CA HIS A 380 -22.92 -11.10 70.93
C HIS A 380 -22.73 -12.60 70.72
N GLY A 381 -21.48 -13.08 70.79
CA GLY A 381 -21.16 -14.51 70.82
C GLY A 381 -20.03 -14.93 69.90
N LYS A 382 -19.05 -15.64 70.47
CA LYS A 382 -17.95 -16.31 69.75
C LYS A 382 -18.48 -17.59 69.09
N ARG A 383 -18.91 -17.55 67.83
CA ARG A 383 -18.99 -18.77 67.00
C ARG A 383 -17.68 -18.93 66.21
N PRO A 384 -17.03 -20.11 66.21
CA PRO A 384 -15.85 -20.35 65.38
C PRO A 384 -16.24 -20.23 63.90
N GLY A 385 -15.58 -19.33 63.15
CA GLY A 385 -15.89 -19.05 61.74
C GLY A 385 -16.71 -17.78 61.47
N SER A 386 -17.07 -17.00 62.50
CA SER A 386 -17.73 -15.70 62.33
C SER A 386 -16.75 -14.53 62.20
N LEU A 387 -17.09 -13.50 61.41
CA LEU A 387 -16.32 -12.27 61.24
C LEU A 387 -15.97 -11.62 62.59
N LYS A 388 -14.80 -10.97 62.68
CA LYS A 388 -14.34 -10.27 63.89
C LYS A 388 -15.41 -9.28 64.38
N LYS A 389 -15.65 -9.19 65.69
CA LYS A 389 -16.50 -8.14 66.26
C LYS A 389 -15.78 -6.78 66.16
N CYS A 390 -16.46 -5.76 65.62
CA CYS A 390 -15.92 -4.40 65.65
C CYS A 390 -15.85 -3.88 67.09
N THR A 391 -14.71 -3.33 67.50
CA THR A 391 -14.50 -2.77 68.83
C THR A 391 -14.95 -1.31 68.94
N GLY A 392 -15.05 -0.61 67.80
CA GLY A 392 -15.33 0.83 67.73
C GLY A 392 -14.11 1.70 68.04
N LEU A 393 -12.95 1.10 68.33
CA LEU A 393 -11.67 1.75 68.60
C LEU A 393 -10.71 1.69 67.40
N GLU A 394 -11.12 1.05 66.31
CA GLU A 394 -10.35 1.01 65.07
C GLU A 394 -10.12 2.43 64.53
N LYS A 395 -9.02 2.65 63.82
CA LYS A 395 -8.69 3.94 63.21
C LYS A 395 -8.29 3.79 61.74
N VAL A 396 -8.92 4.61 60.89
CA VAL A 396 -8.60 4.67 59.45
C VAL A 396 -7.17 5.15 59.25
N GLY A 397 -6.40 4.43 58.44
CA GLY A 397 -4.97 4.70 58.18
C GLY A 397 -4.01 4.01 59.16
N ARG A 398 -4.48 3.57 60.34
CA ARG A 398 -3.69 2.74 61.27
C ARG A 398 -4.07 1.27 61.18
N ASP A 399 -5.37 1.00 61.30
CA ASP A 399 -5.93 -0.36 61.34
C ASP A 399 -6.55 -0.77 59.99
N SER A 400 -6.62 0.17 59.04
CA SER A 400 -6.97 -0.05 57.62
C SER A 400 -6.08 0.81 56.72
N THR A 401 -5.83 0.37 55.50
CA THR A 401 -5.18 1.19 54.47
C THR A 401 -6.07 2.37 54.10
N TYR A 402 -5.47 3.55 53.91
CA TYR A 402 -6.19 4.75 53.50
C TYR A 402 -5.42 5.46 52.39
N GLU A 403 -6.09 5.61 51.25
CA GLU A 403 -5.67 6.45 50.15
C GLU A 403 -6.84 7.38 49.80
N GLN A 404 -6.56 8.67 49.64
CA GLN A 404 -7.60 9.64 49.31
C GLN A 404 -8.13 9.38 47.90
N GLU A 405 -9.46 9.36 47.73
CA GLU A 405 -10.04 9.22 46.40
C GLU A 405 -9.86 10.54 45.65
N GLY A 406 -9.18 10.53 44.51
CA GLY A 406 -8.78 11.80 43.90
C GLY A 406 -9.88 12.59 43.18
N LYS A 407 -11.18 12.27 43.30
CA LYS A 407 -12.26 13.21 42.95
C LYS A 407 -12.77 13.99 44.16
N VAL A 408 -12.22 13.77 45.36
CA VAL A 408 -12.51 14.54 46.58
C VAL A 408 -12.34 16.05 46.32
N GLN A 409 -11.23 16.45 45.67
CA GLN A 409 -10.99 17.85 45.32
C GLN A 409 -12.15 18.42 44.48
N PHE A 410 -12.56 17.74 43.41
CA PHE A 410 -13.64 18.19 42.53
C PHE A 410 -14.99 18.26 43.24
N VAL A 411 -15.26 17.38 44.21
CA VAL A 411 -16.49 17.49 45.03
C VAL A 411 -16.44 18.77 45.86
N MET A 412 -15.33 19.03 46.55
CA MET A 412 -15.17 20.25 47.35
C MET A 412 -15.28 21.49 46.47
N ASP A 413 -14.59 21.52 45.33
CA ASP A 413 -14.59 22.63 44.38
C ASP A 413 -15.99 22.90 43.81
N ALA A 414 -16.82 21.87 43.59
CA ALA A 414 -18.21 22.04 43.16
C ALA A 414 -19.08 22.69 44.25
N VAL A 415 -18.87 22.33 45.53
CA VAL A 415 -19.57 22.95 46.66
C VAL A 415 -19.13 24.41 46.83
N TYR A 416 -17.82 24.69 46.75
CA TYR A 416 -17.28 26.05 46.81
C TYR A 416 -17.77 26.90 45.63
N ALA A 417 -17.90 26.35 44.43
CA ALA A 417 -18.47 27.07 43.29
C ALA A 417 -19.90 27.54 43.57
N MET A 418 -20.73 26.67 44.17
CA MET A 418 -22.09 27.04 44.60
C MET A 418 -22.06 28.11 45.69
N ALA A 419 -21.19 27.97 46.69
CA ALA A 419 -21.07 28.93 47.79
C ALA A 419 -20.59 30.31 47.31
N HIS A 420 -19.58 30.38 46.43
CA HIS A 420 -19.12 31.64 45.83
C HIS A 420 -20.19 32.29 44.96
N ALA A 421 -20.96 31.50 44.21
CA ALA A 421 -22.09 32.01 43.43
C ALA A 421 -23.17 32.62 44.33
N LEU A 422 -23.57 31.90 45.39
CA LEU A 422 -24.54 32.39 46.39
C LEU A 422 -24.03 33.63 47.12
N HIS A 423 -22.74 33.68 47.45
CA HIS A 423 -22.14 34.84 48.12
C HIS A 423 -22.15 36.08 47.23
N ARG A 424 -21.82 35.92 45.94
CA ARG A 424 -21.89 37.02 44.97
C ARG A 424 -23.32 37.49 44.76
N MET A 425 -24.26 36.56 44.60
CA MET A 425 -25.69 36.84 44.50
C MET A 425 -26.20 37.59 45.74
N HIS A 426 -25.79 37.19 46.95
CA HIS A 426 -26.14 37.89 48.19
C HIS A 426 -25.58 39.31 48.23
N ARG A 427 -24.31 39.50 47.87
CA ARG A 427 -23.70 40.83 47.83
C ARG A 427 -24.41 41.78 46.87
N GLU A 428 -24.89 41.28 45.75
CA GLU A 428 -25.59 42.09 44.73
C GLU A 428 -27.07 42.33 45.08
N LEU A 429 -27.78 41.33 45.64
CA LEU A 429 -29.23 41.42 45.92
C LEU A 429 -29.58 41.88 47.33
N CYS A 430 -28.71 41.62 48.30
CA CYS A 430 -28.93 41.80 49.75
C CYS A 430 -27.85 42.71 50.39
N TYR A 431 -27.37 43.72 49.66
CA TYR A 431 -26.30 44.60 50.12
C TYR A 431 -26.57 45.18 51.52
N GLY A 432 -25.66 44.92 52.47
CA GLY A 432 -25.76 45.39 53.86
C GLY A 432 -26.77 44.65 54.75
N TYR A 433 -27.41 43.58 54.25
CA TYR A 433 -28.37 42.79 55.02
C TYR A 433 -27.66 41.64 55.76
N PRO A 434 -27.82 41.50 57.09
CA PRO A 434 -27.28 40.36 57.82
C PRO A 434 -28.12 39.09 57.54
N GLY A 435 -27.46 37.99 57.16
CA GLY A 435 -28.14 36.74 56.85
C GLY A 435 -28.96 36.78 55.55
N LEU A 436 -29.90 35.84 55.39
CA LEU A 436 -30.67 35.69 54.16
C LEU A 436 -31.75 36.77 54.03
N CYS A 437 -31.69 37.60 52.98
CA CYS A 437 -32.70 38.64 52.75
C CYS A 437 -33.95 38.11 52.02
N PRO A 438 -35.10 38.81 52.07
CA PRO A 438 -36.34 38.36 51.43
C PRO A 438 -36.22 38.07 49.92
N ARG A 439 -35.35 38.80 49.20
CA ARG A 439 -35.10 38.55 47.77
C ARG A 439 -34.44 37.19 47.49
N MET A 440 -33.72 36.64 48.47
CA MET A 440 -33.11 35.32 48.41
C MET A 440 -33.89 34.24 49.16
N ALA A 441 -35.04 34.57 49.76
CA ALA A 441 -35.91 33.54 50.35
C ALA A 441 -36.43 32.57 49.27
N ASN A 442 -36.60 33.05 48.04
CA ASN A 442 -36.97 32.26 46.87
C ASN A 442 -36.00 32.48 45.71
N ILE A 443 -34.80 31.91 45.80
CA ILE A 443 -33.78 31.98 44.75
C ILE A 443 -34.32 31.42 43.43
N ASP A 444 -34.25 32.21 42.35
CA ASP A 444 -34.47 31.74 40.98
C ASP A 444 -33.22 31.02 40.49
N GLY A 445 -33.34 29.75 40.15
CA GLY A 445 -32.19 28.96 39.75
C GLY A 445 -31.60 29.37 38.39
N LYS A 446 -32.36 30.07 37.53
CA LYS A 446 -31.80 30.65 36.29
C LYS A 446 -30.86 31.82 36.59
N GLU A 447 -31.24 32.66 37.55
CA GLU A 447 -30.40 33.76 38.02
C GLU A 447 -29.15 33.19 38.73
N LEU A 448 -29.33 32.21 39.62
CA LEU A 448 -28.22 31.53 40.30
C LEU A 448 -27.24 30.89 39.31
N LEU A 449 -27.72 30.24 38.24
CA LEU A 449 -26.87 29.64 37.21
C LEU A 449 -25.92 30.67 36.57
N SER A 450 -26.39 31.90 36.34
CA SER A 450 -25.54 32.97 35.79
C SER A 450 -24.38 33.32 36.73
N TYR A 451 -24.63 33.34 38.04
CA TYR A 451 -23.58 33.52 39.05
C TYR A 451 -22.64 32.31 39.12
N ILE A 452 -23.16 31.08 39.00
CA ILE A 452 -22.35 29.85 38.97
C ILE A 452 -21.37 29.89 37.80
N ARG A 453 -21.83 30.21 36.58
CA ARG A 453 -20.96 30.25 35.39
C ARG A 453 -19.95 31.41 35.41
N ALA A 454 -20.16 32.42 36.25
CA ALA A 454 -19.29 33.58 36.39
C ALA A 454 -18.29 33.50 37.58
N VAL A 455 -18.20 32.36 38.28
CA VAL A 455 -17.25 32.19 39.37
C VAL A 455 -15.81 32.12 38.87
N ASN A 456 -14.89 32.69 39.65
CA ASN A 456 -13.45 32.56 39.46
C ASN A 456 -12.78 32.64 40.83
N PHE A 457 -12.31 31.50 41.33
CA PHE A 457 -11.65 31.39 42.62
C PHE A 457 -10.60 30.27 42.59
N ASN A 458 -9.68 30.29 43.56
CA ASN A 458 -8.75 29.17 43.75
C ASN A 458 -9.45 28.08 44.58
N GLY A 459 -9.56 26.89 44.00
CA GLY A 459 -10.18 25.74 44.65
C GLY A 459 -9.38 25.20 45.83
N SER A 460 -9.92 24.15 46.42
CA SER A 460 -9.43 23.50 47.64
C SER A 460 -7.98 22.99 47.57
N ALA A 461 -7.46 22.75 46.36
CA ALA A 461 -6.08 22.34 46.12
C ALA A 461 -5.24 23.40 45.37
N GLY A 462 -5.67 24.66 45.36
CA GLY A 462 -4.94 25.78 44.74
C GLY A 462 -5.06 25.88 43.20
N THR A 463 -5.87 25.04 42.57
CA THR A 463 -6.19 25.14 41.14
C THR A 463 -7.37 26.09 40.90
N PRO A 464 -7.31 26.97 39.89
CA PRO A 464 -8.41 27.89 39.60
C PRO A 464 -9.64 27.13 39.08
N VAL A 465 -10.81 27.44 39.64
CA VAL A 465 -12.11 26.90 39.23
C VAL A 465 -12.83 27.96 38.40
N VAL A 466 -13.01 27.66 37.11
CA VAL A 466 -13.66 28.53 36.12
C VAL A 466 -14.49 27.69 35.16
N PHE A 467 -15.55 28.28 34.61
CA PHE A 467 -16.41 27.65 33.60
C PHE A 467 -16.32 28.38 32.27
N ASN A 468 -16.43 27.65 31.16
CA ASN A 468 -16.66 28.22 29.84
C ASN A 468 -18.15 28.55 29.61
N GLU A 469 -18.50 29.02 28.41
CA GLU A 469 -19.88 29.35 28.02
C GLU A 469 -20.86 28.15 28.12
N ASN A 470 -20.34 26.92 28.00
CA ASN A 470 -21.09 25.67 28.13
C ASN A 470 -21.21 25.16 29.57
N GLY A 471 -20.59 25.84 30.54
CA GLY A 471 -20.56 25.37 31.93
C GLY A 471 -19.51 24.28 32.20
N ASP A 472 -18.50 24.14 31.35
CA ASP A 472 -17.42 23.16 31.48
C ASP A 472 -16.14 23.76 32.06
N ALA A 473 -15.41 22.96 32.84
CA ALA A 473 -14.05 23.27 33.24
C ALA A 473 -13.04 23.05 32.09
N PRO A 474 -11.94 23.82 32.04
CA PRO A 474 -10.91 23.68 31.00
C PRO A 474 -10.14 22.35 31.11
N GLY A 475 -9.75 21.78 29.96
CA GLY A 475 -8.99 20.54 29.89
C GLY A 475 -7.54 20.67 30.36
N ARG A 476 -7.20 19.98 31.46
CA ARG A 476 -5.82 19.86 31.97
C ARG A 476 -5.60 18.42 32.42
N TYR A 477 -4.62 17.74 31.83
CA TYR A 477 -4.35 16.34 32.11
C TYR A 477 -2.88 16.09 32.44
N ASP A 478 -2.65 15.17 33.36
CA ASP A 478 -1.35 14.54 33.56
C ASP A 478 -1.36 13.19 32.83
N ILE A 479 -0.22 12.85 32.20
CA ILE A 479 -0.07 11.65 31.39
C ILE A 479 0.87 10.71 32.11
N PHE A 480 0.41 9.48 32.30
CA PHE A 480 1.13 8.44 33.02
C PHE A 480 1.50 7.30 32.08
N GLN A 481 2.59 6.61 32.42
CA GLN A 481 2.89 5.31 31.86
C GLN A 481 3.09 4.30 32.99
N TYR A 482 2.54 3.10 32.82
CA TYR A 482 2.76 2.00 33.74
C TYR A 482 4.12 1.33 33.44
N GLN A 483 5.11 1.56 34.31
CA GLN A 483 6.49 1.14 34.10
C GLN A 483 6.94 0.13 35.17
N PRO A 484 7.77 -0.88 34.83
CA PRO A 484 8.35 -1.77 35.81
C PRO A 484 9.42 -1.06 36.65
N THR A 485 9.35 -1.17 37.97
CA THR A 485 10.39 -0.65 38.88
C THR A 485 11.46 -1.74 39.14
N ASN A 486 12.66 -1.32 39.55
CA ASN A 486 13.78 -2.24 39.89
C ASN A 486 13.44 -3.29 40.97
N ARG A 487 12.37 -3.06 41.76
CA ARG A 487 11.91 -3.96 42.83
C ARG A 487 10.82 -4.95 42.42
N SER A 488 10.68 -5.26 41.12
CA SER A 488 9.68 -6.20 40.55
C SER A 488 8.20 -5.78 40.67
N THR A 489 7.90 -4.67 41.35
CA THR A 489 6.60 -4.00 41.33
C THR A 489 6.59 -2.94 40.22
N ALA A 490 5.52 -2.83 39.45
CA ALA A 490 5.36 -1.78 38.44
C ALA A 490 4.50 -0.63 38.99
N GLU A 491 4.84 0.61 38.63
CA GLU A 491 4.21 1.83 39.15
C GLU A 491 3.86 2.79 38.01
N TYR A 492 2.86 3.67 38.25
CA TYR A 492 2.54 4.74 37.31
C TYR A 492 3.52 5.89 37.47
N ARG A 493 4.21 6.22 36.39
CA ARG A 493 5.12 7.36 36.34
C ARG A 493 4.55 8.45 35.45
N VAL A 494 4.61 9.70 35.91
CA VAL A 494 4.25 10.87 35.08
C VAL A 494 5.28 11.02 33.96
N ILE A 495 4.82 10.93 32.72
CA ILE A 495 5.64 11.07 31.50
C ILE A 495 5.33 12.35 30.73
N GLY A 496 4.28 13.08 31.10
CA GLY A 496 3.91 14.31 30.42
C GLY A 496 2.69 15.00 31.01
N SER A 497 2.28 16.08 30.36
CA SER A 497 1.07 16.82 30.68
C SER A 497 0.45 17.38 29.41
N TRP A 498 -0.86 17.61 29.44
CA TRP A 498 -1.61 18.21 28.35
C TRP A 498 -2.39 19.42 28.84
N THR A 499 -2.18 20.57 28.20
CA THR A 499 -2.90 21.83 28.44
C THR A 499 -3.11 22.53 27.10
N ASN A 500 -4.15 22.13 26.35
CA ASN A 500 -4.38 22.46 24.92
C ASN A 500 -3.27 22.01 23.94
N LYS A 501 -2.08 21.71 24.45
CA LYS A 501 -0.93 21.14 23.74
C LYS A 501 -0.34 20.02 24.56
N LEU A 502 0.17 19.00 23.86
CA LEU A 502 0.86 17.86 24.46
C LEU A 502 2.32 18.21 24.79
N HIS A 503 2.72 17.95 26.02
CA HIS A 503 4.12 17.97 26.46
C HIS A 503 4.52 16.59 26.98
N LEU A 504 5.21 15.82 26.14
CA LEU A 504 5.60 14.43 26.44
C LEU A 504 7.12 14.29 26.58
N LYS A 505 7.57 13.59 27.62
CA LYS A 505 8.99 13.25 27.82
C LYS A 505 9.25 11.85 27.26
N VAL A 506 9.44 11.76 25.94
CA VAL A 506 9.64 10.47 25.23
C VAL A 506 10.82 9.68 25.80
N GLU A 507 11.90 10.35 26.22
CA GLU A 507 13.07 9.73 26.84
C GLU A 507 12.79 9.04 28.18
N ALA A 508 11.77 9.51 28.92
CA ALA A 508 11.35 8.93 30.19
C ALA A 508 10.47 7.69 30.00
N MET A 509 10.03 7.41 28.77
CA MET A 509 9.18 6.27 28.47
C MET A 509 10.00 4.98 28.42
N ARG A 510 9.37 3.90 28.86
CA ARG A 510 9.98 2.57 28.88
C ARG A 510 8.99 1.57 28.32
N TRP A 511 9.46 0.81 27.34
CA TRP A 511 8.75 -0.30 26.73
C TRP A 511 9.40 -1.61 27.19
N LYS A 512 9.26 -2.67 26.40
CA LYS A 512 9.82 -4.00 26.69
C LYS A 512 11.33 -3.92 27.00
N LYS A 513 11.79 -4.71 27.98
CA LYS A 513 13.20 -4.75 28.41
C LYS A 513 14.19 -4.83 27.23
N GLY A 514 15.00 -3.79 27.08
CA GLY A 514 16.15 -3.74 26.17
C GLY A 514 15.96 -2.93 24.88
N ASP A 515 14.74 -2.44 24.59
CA ASP A 515 14.46 -1.66 23.39
C ASP A 515 13.93 -0.26 23.76
N THR A 516 14.64 0.78 23.30
CA THR A 516 14.26 2.19 23.45
C THR A 516 13.45 2.71 22.27
N SER A 517 13.28 1.92 21.20
CA SER A 517 12.48 2.33 20.04
C SER A 517 10.98 2.32 20.35
N LEU A 518 10.24 3.23 19.70
CA LEU A 518 8.79 3.30 19.81
C LEU A 518 8.18 2.08 19.10
N PRO A 519 7.31 1.29 19.77
CA PRO A 519 6.69 0.14 19.14
C PRO A 519 5.72 0.61 18.04
N PRO A 520 5.79 0.07 16.81
CA PRO A 520 4.97 0.55 15.72
C PRO A 520 3.52 0.05 15.82
N SER A 521 2.57 0.91 15.44
CA SER A 521 1.16 0.56 15.20
C SER A 521 0.74 1.19 13.87
N VAL A 522 1.04 0.47 12.79
CA VAL A 522 0.84 0.93 11.40
C VAL A 522 0.16 -0.14 10.56
N CYS A 523 -0.70 0.25 9.61
CA CYS A 523 -1.43 -0.72 8.81
C CYS A 523 -0.52 -1.46 7.82
N SER A 524 0.24 -0.68 7.05
CA SER A 524 1.16 -1.16 6.02
C SER A 524 2.54 -0.56 6.26
N THR A 525 3.57 -1.38 6.09
CA THR A 525 4.95 -0.90 6.11
C THR A 525 5.29 -0.12 4.84
N PRO A 526 6.34 0.73 4.86
CA PRO A 526 6.84 1.36 3.65
C PRO A 526 7.19 0.33 2.57
N CYS A 527 6.79 0.60 1.32
CA CYS A 527 7.09 -0.27 0.18
C CYS A 527 8.58 -0.26 -0.16
N ARG A 528 9.06 -1.33 -0.80
CA ARG A 528 10.46 -1.42 -1.22
C ARG A 528 10.69 -0.56 -2.48
N THR A 529 11.96 -0.26 -2.74
CA THR A 529 12.35 0.43 -3.98
C THR A 529 11.93 -0.39 -5.21
N GLY A 530 11.31 0.26 -6.19
CA GLY A 530 10.75 -0.37 -7.39
C GLY A 530 9.31 -0.88 -7.22
N GLU A 531 8.67 -0.60 -6.08
CA GLU A 531 7.25 -0.87 -5.80
C GLU A 531 6.49 0.44 -5.59
N ARG A 532 5.24 0.50 -6.04
CA ARG A 532 4.32 1.61 -5.76
C ARG A 532 3.29 1.23 -4.71
N LYS A 533 2.85 2.21 -3.94
CA LYS A 533 1.74 2.13 -2.98
C LYS A 533 0.42 2.14 -3.72
N LYS A 534 -0.38 1.09 -3.55
CA LYS A 534 -1.78 1.03 -3.96
C LYS A 534 -2.66 1.08 -2.74
N VAL A 535 -3.27 2.23 -2.50
CA VAL A 535 -4.13 2.47 -1.34
C VAL A 535 -5.36 1.56 -1.37
N VAL A 536 -5.70 0.99 -0.22
CA VAL A 536 -6.91 0.16 -0.04
C VAL A 536 -8.13 1.08 -0.04
N LYS A 537 -9.15 0.73 -0.84
CA LYS A 537 -10.37 1.54 -0.93
C LYS A 537 -11.05 1.64 0.44
N GLY A 538 -11.29 2.88 0.91
CA GLY A 538 -11.97 3.17 2.16
C GLY A 538 -11.08 3.30 3.40
N VAL A 539 -9.79 2.93 3.33
CA VAL A 539 -8.84 3.06 4.45
C VAL A 539 -7.52 3.68 3.98
N PRO A 540 -7.34 5.01 4.08
CA PRO A 540 -6.23 5.72 3.44
C PRO A 540 -4.84 5.35 4.00
N CYS A 541 -4.75 4.89 5.26
CA CYS A 541 -3.49 4.50 5.89
C CYS A 541 -3.00 3.10 5.49
N CYS A 542 -3.82 2.33 4.76
CA CYS A 542 -3.50 0.98 4.33
C CYS A 542 -3.20 0.97 2.84
N TRP A 543 -2.07 0.38 2.46
CA TRP A 543 -1.70 0.19 1.06
C TRP A 543 -1.09 -1.20 0.82
N HIS A 544 -1.24 -1.69 -0.41
CA HIS A 544 -0.47 -2.82 -0.92
C HIS A 544 0.69 -2.32 -1.76
N CYS A 545 1.83 -2.98 -1.64
CA CYS A 545 2.99 -2.69 -2.46
C CYS A 545 2.90 -3.52 -3.74
N GLU A 546 2.77 -2.83 -4.88
CA GLU A 546 2.77 -3.46 -6.20
C GLU A 546 4.07 -3.12 -6.92
N ARG A 547 4.79 -4.15 -7.36
CA ARG A 547 6.02 -3.96 -8.11
C ARG A 547 5.72 -3.36 -9.48
N CYS A 548 6.50 -2.37 -9.92
CA CYS A 548 6.39 -1.89 -11.31
C CYS A 548 6.86 -3.00 -12.25
N GLU A 549 6.01 -3.48 -13.16
CA GLU A 549 6.30 -4.61 -14.06
C GLU A 549 6.65 -4.16 -15.49
N GLY A 550 7.34 -5.04 -16.23
CA GLY A 550 7.78 -4.77 -17.60
C GLY A 550 8.73 -3.58 -17.67
N TYR A 551 8.52 -2.70 -18.64
CA TYR A 551 9.32 -1.48 -18.88
C TYR A 551 8.92 -0.31 -18.00
N HIS A 552 8.14 -0.53 -16.94
CA HIS A 552 7.78 0.51 -16.01
C HIS A 552 8.80 0.66 -14.89
N TYR A 553 9.05 1.90 -14.49
CA TYR A 553 9.87 2.28 -13.34
C TYR A 553 9.03 3.09 -12.34
N GLN A 554 9.46 3.14 -11.09
CA GLN A 554 8.82 3.88 -10.02
C GLN A 554 9.14 5.37 -10.16
N ALA A 555 8.20 6.13 -10.74
CA ALA A 555 8.34 7.59 -10.87
C ALA A 555 7.97 8.31 -9.55
N SER A 556 7.00 7.78 -8.80
CA SER A 556 6.63 8.28 -7.48
C SER A 556 6.28 7.13 -6.53
N GLU A 557 6.03 7.44 -5.26
CA GLU A 557 5.55 6.44 -4.31
C GLU A 557 4.20 5.80 -4.73
N PHE A 558 3.40 6.46 -5.59
CA PHE A 558 2.07 6.00 -5.98
C PHE A 558 1.94 5.61 -7.45
N THR A 559 2.90 5.98 -8.31
CA THR A 559 2.82 5.80 -9.76
C THR A 559 4.03 5.07 -10.35
N CYS A 560 3.76 4.16 -11.28
CA CYS A 560 4.76 3.57 -12.16
C CYS A 560 4.59 4.19 -13.56
N GLU A 561 5.69 4.57 -14.20
CA GLU A 561 5.69 5.16 -15.55
C GLU A 561 6.50 4.31 -16.51
N LEU A 562 6.16 4.37 -17.80
CA LEU A 562 6.82 3.59 -18.85
C LEU A 562 8.14 4.26 -19.27
N CYS A 563 9.23 3.49 -19.33
CA CYS A 563 10.49 3.97 -19.89
C CYS A 563 10.36 4.27 -21.40
N PRO A 564 11.12 5.25 -21.93
CA PRO A 564 11.22 5.53 -23.36
C PRO A 564 11.58 4.28 -24.19
N TYR A 565 11.24 4.30 -25.49
CA TYR A 565 11.39 3.14 -26.37
C TYR A 565 12.84 2.63 -26.52
N GLU A 566 13.83 3.51 -26.38
CA GLU A 566 15.26 3.17 -26.47
C GLU A 566 15.88 2.76 -25.11
N MET A 567 15.06 2.78 -24.06
CA MET A 567 15.47 2.54 -22.69
C MET A 567 14.70 1.39 -22.04
N ARG A 568 15.31 0.86 -20.98
CA ARG A 568 14.77 -0.17 -20.10
C ARG A 568 14.94 0.25 -18.63
N PRO A 569 14.12 -0.22 -17.70
CA PRO A 569 14.30 0.10 -16.28
C PRO A 569 15.63 -0.43 -15.73
N ASP A 570 16.18 0.27 -14.75
CA ASP A 570 17.33 -0.19 -13.96
C ASP A 570 16.96 -1.40 -13.06
N VAL A 571 17.96 -2.01 -12.42
CA VAL A 571 17.76 -3.19 -11.56
C VAL A 571 16.81 -2.89 -10.40
N ASN A 572 16.90 -1.68 -9.83
CA ASN A 572 16.05 -1.23 -8.73
C ASN A 572 14.71 -0.64 -9.21
N ARG A 573 14.49 -0.53 -10.53
CA ARG A 573 13.31 0.07 -11.16
C ARG A 573 12.98 1.47 -10.63
N THR A 574 14.00 2.24 -10.33
CA THR A 574 13.93 3.66 -9.91
C THR A 574 14.16 4.63 -11.06
N GLY A 575 14.70 4.15 -12.19
CA GLY A 575 14.94 4.97 -13.37
C GLY A 575 15.11 4.13 -14.64
N CYS A 576 15.47 4.78 -15.74
CA CYS A 576 15.64 4.15 -17.05
C CYS A 576 17.11 4.22 -17.49
N VAL A 577 17.60 3.13 -18.07
CA VAL A 577 18.94 2.97 -18.64
C VAL A 577 18.84 2.55 -20.11
N PRO A 578 19.80 2.93 -20.98
CA PRO A 578 19.75 2.57 -22.40
C PRO A 578 19.80 1.05 -22.61
N ILE A 579 19.09 0.58 -23.65
CA ILE A 579 19.12 -0.84 -24.05
C ILE A 579 20.49 -1.15 -24.67
N PRO A 580 21.17 -2.22 -24.23
CA PRO A 580 22.48 -2.57 -24.77
C PRO A 580 22.41 -3.08 -26.22
N ILE A 581 23.35 -2.61 -27.06
CA ILE A 581 23.41 -2.89 -28.50
C ILE A 581 24.30 -4.12 -28.77
N ILE A 582 23.84 -5.02 -29.64
CA ILE A 582 24.58 -6.18 -30.16
C ILE A 582 25.09 -5.86 -31.56
N LYS A 583 26.33 -6.25 -31.85
CA LYS A 583 27.00 -6.13 -33.14
C LYS A 583 27.63 -7.46 -33.56
N LEU A 584 27.87 -7.63 -34.86
CA LEU A 584 28.57 -8.80 -35.39
C LEU A 584 30.04 -8.78 -34.94
N GLU A 585 30.45 -9.76 -34.14
CA GLU A 585 31.83 -9.87 -33.67
C GLU A 585 32.64 -10.85 -34.53
N TRP A 586 33.90 -10.52 -34.79
CA TRP A 586 34.83 -11.33 -35.59
C TRP A 586 35.09 -12.73 -35.03
N HIS A 587 34.91 -12.92 -33.72
CA HIS A 587 35.10 -14.19 -33.02
C HIS A 587 33.89 -15.12 -33.11
N SER A 588 32.77 -14.67 -33.71
CA SER A 588 31.59 -15.49 -33.90
C SER A 588 31.90 -16.65 -34.86
N PRO A 589 31.49 -17.90 -34.55
CA PRO A 589 31.67 -19.05 -35.46
C PRO A 589 31.12 -18.80 -36.88
N TRP A 590 30.05 -18.02 -36.98
CA TRP A 590 29.40 -17.62 -38.23
C TRP A 590 30.28 -16.68 -39.09
N ALA A 591 31.14 -15.86 -38.46
CA ALA A 591 32.06 -14.99 -39.16
C ALA A 591 33.38 -15.68 -39.53
N ILE A 592 33.87 -16.59 -38.67
CA ILE A 592 35.16 -17.28 -38.86
C ILE A 592 35.17 -18.11 -40.15
N PHE A 593 34.10 -18.85 -40.42
CA PHE A 593 34.07 -19.77 -41.57
C PHE A 593 34.13 -19.06 -42.94
N PRO A 594 33.32 -18.02 -43.23
CA PRO A 594 33.44 -17.26 -44.48
C PRO A 594 34.77 -16.53 -44.63
N VAL A 595 35.33 -16.00 -43.54
CA VAL A 595 36.63 -15.32 -43.55
C VAL A 595 37.74 -16.29 -43.95
N PHE A 596 37.73 -17.50 -43.40
CA PHE A 596 38.72 -18.53 -43.71
C PHE A 596 38.70 -18.90 -45.21
N ILE A 597 37.52 -19.15 -45.77
CA ILE A 597 37.36 -19.45 -47.20
C ILE A 597 37.85 -18.27 -48.06
N SER A 598 37.52 -17.04 -47.67
CA SER A 598 37.91 -15.83 -48.41
C SER A 598 39.42 -15.60 -48.39
N MET A 599 40.08 -15.86 -47.25
CA MET A 599 41.55 -15.79 -47.15
C MET A 599 42.24 -16.79 -48.07
N LEU A 600 41.79 -18.04 -48.09
CA LEU A 600 42.31 -19.07 -49.00
C LEU A 600 42.08 -18.67 -50.48
N GLY A 601 40.90 -18.12 -50.79
CA GLY A 601 40.55 -17.62 -52.11
C GLY A 601 41.44 -16.47 -52.58
N ILE A 602 41.73 -15.49 -51.71
CA ILE A 602 42.63 -14.36 -52.01
C ILE A 602 44.06 -14.84 -52.28
N ILE A 603 44.57 -15.76 -51.46
CA ILE A 603 45.91 -16.35 -51.63
C ILE A 603 45.99 -17.09 -52.97
N ALA A 604 45.01 -17.95 -53.27
CA ALA A 604 44.95 -18.70 -54.52
C ALA A 604 44.82 -17.76 -55.74
N THR A 605 43.99 -16.73 -55.66
CA THR A 605 43.80 -15.76 -56.76
C THR A 605 45.08 -14.97 -57.01
N SER A 606 45.76 -14.53 -55.95
CA SER A 606 47.04 -13.82 -56.03
C SER A 606 48.12 -14.69 -56.67
N PHE A 607 48.19 -15.97 -56.30
CA PHE A 607 49.11 -16.94 -56.91
C PHE A 607 48.86 -17.11 -58.42
N VAL A 608 47.60 -17.20 -58.84
CA VAL A 608 47.24 -17.26 -60.27
C VAL A 608 47.61 -15.97 -61.00
N ILE A 609 47.32 -14.80 -60.43
CA ILE A 609 47.68 -13.49 -61.01
C ILE A 609 49.20 -13.39 -61.21
N VAL A 610 49.99 -13.67 -60.16
CA VAL A 610 51.46 -13.61 -60.23
C VAL A 610 52.00 -14.56 -61.31
N THR A 611 51.46 -15.78 -61.39
CA THR A 611 51.87 -16.76 -62.41
C THR A 611 51.55 -16.28 -63.83
N PHE A 612 50.36 -15.71 -64.04
CA PHE A 612 49.93 -15.18 -65.34
C PHE A 612 50.68 -13.91 -65.75
N VAL A 613 51.09 -13.06 -64.80
CA VAL A 613 51.92 -11.88 -65.08
C VAL A 613 53.35 -12.30 -65.42
N ARG A 614 53.94 -13.24 -64.67
CA ARG A 614 55.32 -13.72 -64.91
C ARG A 614 55.46 -14.45 -66.25
N HIS A 615 54.44 -15.21 -66.65
CA HIS A 615 54.44 -16.00 -67.90
C HIS A 615 53.54 -15.39 -68.98
N ASN A 616 53.40 -14.06 -68.99
CA ASN A 616 52.47 -13.32 -69.87
C ASN A 616 52.72 -13.51 -71.38
N ASP A 617 53.92 -13.95 -71.77
CA ASP A 617 54.33 -14.15 -73.15
C ASP A 617 54.17 -15.59 -73.64
N THR A 618 53.82 -16.52 -72.74
CA THR A 618 53.53 -17.91 -73.13
C THR A 618 52.31 -17.98 -74.06
N PRO A 619 52.30 -18.88 -75.06
CA PRO A 619 51.21 -19.02 -76.02
C PRO A 619 49.89 -19.41 -75.34
N ILE A 620 49.93 -20.09 -74.20
CA ILE A 620 48.74 -20.47 -73.40
C ILE A 620 48.04 -19.23 -72.83
N VAL A 621 48.79 -18.30 -72.22
CA VAL A 621 48.26 -17.06 -71.63
C VAL A 621 47.79 -16.10 -72.73
N ARG A 622 48.54 -15.99 -73.84
CA ARG A 622 48.14 -15.19 -75.02
C ARG A 622 46.88 -15.72 -75.70
N ALA A 623 46.73 -17.04 -75.86
CA ALA A 623 45.56 -17.66 -76.48
C ALA A 623 44.28 -17.41 -75.67
N SER A 624 44.40 -17.45 -74.34
CA SER A 624 43.29 -17.23 -73.40
C SER A 624 42.75 -15.78 -73.37
N GLY A 625 43.47 -14.84 -73.98
CA GLY A 625 43.16 -13.40 -73.94
C GLY A 625 43.61 -12.76 -72.63
N ARG A 626 44.82 -12.18 -72.64
CA ARG A 626 45.53 -11.66 -71.45
C ARG A 626 44.70 -10.62 -70.70
N GLU A 627 44.29 -9.56 -71.40
CA GLU A 627 43.56 -8.42 -70.82
C GLU A 627 42.24 -8.86 -70.16
N MET A 628 41.47 -9.69 -70.88
CA MET A 628 40.20 -10.23 -70.37
C MET A 628 40.37 -11.13 -69.17
N SER A 629 41.49 -11.86 -69.12
CA SER A 629 41.81 -12.76 -68.01
C SER A 629 42.21 -11.99 -66.76
N TYR A 630 42.87 -10.83 -66.89
CA TYR A 630 43.15 -9.94 -65.76
C TYR A 630 41.88 -9.28 -65.22
N VAL A 631 40.98 -8.80 -66.08
CA VAL A 631 39.69 -8.23 -65.63
C VAL A 631 38.86 -9.26 -64.85
N LEU A 632 38.81 -10.51 -65.33
CA LEU A 632 38.13 -11.61 -64.63
C LEU A 632 38.79 -11.94 -63.27
N LEU A 633 40.13 -12.02 -63.20
CA LEU A 633 40.85 -12.27 -61.95
C LEU A 633 40.68 -11.13 -60.93
N THR A 634 40.60 -9.87 -61.39
CA THR A 634 40.27 -8.72 -60.53
C THR A 634 38.84 -8.83 -59.99
N GLY A 635 37.87 -9.25 -60.80
CA GLY A 635 36.51 -9.53 -60.33
C GLY A 635 36.46 -10.63 -59.26
N ILE A 636 37.17 -11.74 -59.48
CA ILE A 636 37.29 -12.85 -58.51
C ILE A 636 37.92 -12.37 -57.20
N PHE A 637 38.98 -11.57 -57.26
CA PHE A 637 39.62 -10.98 -56.08
C PHE A 637 38.64 -10.10 -55.28
N LEU A 638 37.88 -9.24 -55.96
CA LEU A 638 36.87 -8.38 -55.32
C LEU A 638 35.73 -9.20 -54.68
N CYS A 639 35.33 -10.32 -55.28
CA CYS A 639 34.33 -11.23 -54.70
C CYS A 639 34.77 -11.90 -53.40
N TYR A 640 36.08 -12.08 -53.16
CA TYR A 640 36.57 -12.54 -51.85
C TYR A 640 36.80 -11.39 -50.86
N ALA A 641 37.24 -10.23 -51.35
CA ALA A 641 37.48 -9.05 -50.51
C ALA A 641 36.18 -8.53 -49.85
N ILE A 642 35.03 -8.68 -50.51
CA ILE A 642 33.76 -8.23 -49.96
C ILE A 642 33.34 -8.95 -48.67
N THR A 643 33.78 -10.20 -48.45
CA THR A 643 33.45 -10.95 -47.23
C THR A 643 33.89 -10.19 -45.97
N PHE A 644 35.04 -9.50 -46.01
CA PHE A 644 35.52 -8.67 -44.91
C PHE A 644 34.64 -7.44 -44.69
N LEU A 645 34.19 -6.80 -45.78
CA LEU A 645 33.29 -5.65 -45.69
C LEU A 645 31.95 -6.03 -45.07
N MET A 646 31.41 -7.21 -45.40
CA MET A 646 30.13 -7.71 -44.88
C MET A 646 30.18 -8.09 -43.39
N ILE A 647 31.36 -8.42 -42.86
CA ILE A 647 31.55 -8.80 -41.45
C ILE A 647 31.98 -7.60 -40.57
N ALA A 648 32.62 -6.58 -41.16
CA ALA A 648 33.04 -5.39 -40.43
C ALA A 648 31.91 -4.71 -39.65
N THR A 649 32.26 -3.96 -38.60
CA THR A 649 31.27 -3.22 -37.81
C THR A 649 30.52 -2.23 -38.71
N PRO A 650 29.17 -2.22 -38.72
CA PRO A 650 28.40 -1.27 -39.52
C PRO A 650 28.75 0.15 -39.13
N ASP A 651 29.21 0.90 -40.12
CA ASP A 651 29.51 2.33 -40.06
C ASP A 651 29.13 2.93 -41.41
N VAL A 652 28.93 4.24 -41.48
CA VAL A 652 28.53 4.94 -42.72
C VAL A 652 29.47 4.59 -43.87
N GLY A 653 30.78 4.55 -43.62
CA GLY A 653 31.78 4.13 -44.61
C GLY A 653 31.64 2.66 -45.02
N VAL A 654 31.50 1.76 -44.05
CA VAL A 654 31.36 0.32 -44.30
C VAL A 654 30.07 0.02 -45.08
N CYS A 655 28.94 0.62 -44.71
CA CYS A 655 27.66 0.46 -45.39
C CYS A 655 27.72 0.98 -46.84
N SER A 656 28.45 2.08 -47.08
CA SER A 656 28.71 2.61 -48.42
C SER A 656 29.50 1.60 -49.27
N PHE A 657 30.62 1.09 -48.75
CA PHE A 657 31.45 0.12 -49.47
C PHE A 657 30.73 -1.21 -49.72
N ARG A 658 29.89 -1.68 -48.79
CA ARG A 658 29.04 -2.86 -48.99
C ARG A 658 28.14 -2.70 -50.22
N ARG A 659 27.44 -1.57 -50.33
CA ARG A 659 26.54 -1.30 -51.46
C ARG A 659 27.28 -1.24 -52.80
N ILE A 660 28.49 -0.67 -52.83
CA ILE A 660 29.32 -0.56 -54.05
C ILE A 660 29.83 -1.93 -54.50
N PHE A 661 30.55 -2.64 -53.63
CA PHE A 661 31.32 -3.81 -54.04
C PHE A 661 30.46 -5.07 -54.25
N LEU A 662 29.26 -5.15 -53.65
CA LEU A 662 28.38 -6.31 -53.74
C LEU A 662 27.95 -6.62 -55.16
N GLY A 663 27.47 -5.62 -55.90
CA GLY A 663 27.13 -5.79 -57.32
C GLY A 663 28.36 -5.79 -58.23
N LEU A 664 29.38 -4.99 -57.90
CA LEU A 664 30.51 -4.79 -58.82
C LEU A 664 31.43 -5.99 -58.95
N GLY A 665 31.80 -6.69 -57.87
CA GLY A 665 32.72 -7.85 -57.97
C GLY A 665 32.19 -8.94 -58.92
N MET A 666 30.89 -9.25 -58.79
CA MET A 666 30.21 -10.21 -59.66
C MET A 666 30.07 -9.68 -61.10
N CYS A 667 29.77 -8.39 -61.25
CA CYS A 667 29.67 -7.75 -62.57
C CYS A 667 31.00 -7.80 -63.34
N PHE A 668 32.13 -7.49 -62.70
CA PHE A 668 33.46 -7.61 -63.31
C PHE A 668 33.74 -9.03 -63.81
N SER A 669 33.39 -10.03 -63.00
CA SER A 669 33.58 -11.45 -63.33
C SER A 669 32.72 -11.89 -64.52
N TYR A 670 31.41 -11.63 -64.47
CA TYR A 670 30.50 -12.09 -65.52
C TYR A 670 30.58 -11.25 -66.80
N ALA A 671 30.85 -9.94 -66.73
CA ALA A 671 31.07 -9.13 -67.94
C ALA A 671 32.30 -9.62 -68.73
N ALA A 672 33.37 -9.99 -68.03
CA ALA A 672 34.57 -10.55 -68.65
C ALA A 672 34.31 -11.94 -69.27
N LEU A 673 33.59 -12.82 -68.55
CA LEU A 673 33.17 -14.13 -69.05
C LEU A 673 32.23 -14.03 -70.25
N LEU A 674 31.27 -13.09 -70.23
CA LEU A 674 30.36 -12.83 -71.34
C LEU A 674 31.13 -12.40 -72.59
N THR A 675 32.05 -11.45 -72.42
CA THR A 675 32.85 -10.95 -73.54
C THR A 675 33.74 -12.05 -74.13
N LYS A 676 34.28 -12.93 -73.26
CA LYS A 676 35.09 -14.08 -73.66
C LYS A 676 34.28 -15.16 -74.41
N THR A 677 33.08 -15.50 -73.93
CA THR A 677 32.17 -16.45 -74.61
C THR A 677 31.60 -15.88 -75.90
N ASN A 678 31.21 -14.60 -75.91
CA ASN A 678 30.72 -13.90 -77.10
C ASN A 678 31.80 -13.85 -78.20
N ARG A 679 33.07 -13.62 -77.84
CA ARG A 679 34.20 -13.72 -78.78
C ARG A 679 34.25 -15.10 -79.45
N ILE A 680 34.17 -16.19 -78.66
CA ILE A 680 34.21 -17.57 -79.18
C ILE A 680 33.01 -17.83 -80.11
N HIS A 681 31.80 -17.41 -79.71
CA HIS A 681 30.59 -17.55 -80.51
C HIS A 681 30.71 -16.84 -81.87
N ARG A 682 31.18 -15.58 -81.87
CA ARG A 682 31.31 -14.78 -83.10
C ARG A 682 32.35 -15.36 -84.07
N ILE A 683 33.46 -15.87 -83.56
CA ILE A 683 34.49 -16.54 -84.37
C ILE A 683 33.90 -17.77 -85.08
N PHE A 684 33.15 -18.60 -84.36
CA PHE A 684 32.58 -19.83 -84.93
C PHE A 684 31.40 -19.57 -85.87
N GLU A 685 30.51 -18.65 -85.51
CA GLU A 685 29.29 -18.37 -86.28
C GLU A 685 29.57 -17.60 -87.57
N GLN A 686 30.54 -16.68 -87.58
CA GLN A 686 31.01 -16.06 -88.82
C GLN A 686 31.90 -17.00 -89.63
N GLY A 687 32.68 -17.87 -88.99
CA GLY A 687 33.44 -18.92 -89.68
C GLY A 687 32.58 -19.91 -90.47
N LYS A 688 31.30 -20.09 -90.09
CA LYS A 688 30.32 -20.86 -90.89
C LYS A 688 29.77 -20.10 -92.10
N LYS A 689 29.82 -18.76 -92.10
CA LYS A 689 29.15 -17.90 -93.11
C LYS A 689 30.14 -17.21 -94.07
N SER A 690 31.40 -16.99 -93.68
CA SER A 690 32.41 -16.29 -94.50
C SER A 690 33.85 -16.56 -94.01
N VAL A 691 34.83 -16.47 -94.91
CA VAL A 691 36.28 -16.59 -94.61
C VAL A 691 36.88 -15.27 -94.09
N THR A 692 36.09 -14.18 -94.07
CA THR A 692 36.53 -12.87 -93.60
C THR A 692 36.57 -12.80 -92.07
N ALA A 693 37.61 -12.18 -91.50
CA ALA A 693 37.71 -12.02 -90.05
C ALA A 693 36.53 -11.21 -89.48
N PRO A 694 35.86 -11.68 -88.40
CA PRO A 694 34.85 -10.92 -87.67
C PRO A 694 35.31 -9.50 -87.28
N ARG A 695 34.42 -8.51 -87.37
CA ARG A 695 34.63 -7.18 -86.74
C ARG A 695 34.74 -7.35 -85.21
N LEU A 696 35.32 -6.43 -84.43
CA LEU A 696 35.38 -6.49 -82.94
C LEU A 696 36.14 -7.69 -82.32
N ILE A 697 37.23 -8.17 -82.93
CA ILE A 697 38.14 -9.17 -82.30
C ILE A 697 39.29 -8.49 -81.53
N SER A 698 39.58 -7.21 -81.79
CA SER A 698 40.72 -6.51 -81.18
C SER A 698 40.61 -6.48 -79.65
N PRO A 699 41.71 -6.72 -78.90
CA PRO A 699 41.73 -6.63 -77.44
C PRO A 699 41.16 -5.31 -76.90
N ALA A 700 41.44 -4.19 -77.57
CA ALA A 700 40.91 -2.88 -77.20
C ALA A 700 39.38 -2.81 -77.31
N SER A 701 38.80 -3.40 -78.36
CA SER A 701 37.34 -3.45 -78.53
C SER A 701 36.65 -4.39 -77.52
N GLN A 702 37.33 -5.45 -77.07
CA GLN A 702 36.81 -6.36 -76.03
C GLN A 702 36.78 -5.69 -74.67
N LEU A 703 37.86 -5.00 -74.30
CA LEU A 703 37.90 -4.19 -73.09
C LEU A 703 36.82 -3.11 -73.08
N ALA A 704 36.62 -2.41 -74.21
CA ALA A 704 35.56 -1.40 -74.32
C ALA A 704 34.16 -1.98 -74.08
N ILE A 705 33.84 -3.16 -74.64
CA ILE A 705 32.56 -3.85 -74.40
C ILE A 705 32.42 -4.24 -72.93
N THR A 706 33.48 -4.78 -72.33
CA THR A 706 33.45 -5.21 -70.91
C THR A 706 33.28 -4.02 -69.96
N PHE A 707 34.05 -2.94 -70.16
CA PHE A 707 33.89 -1.72 -69.37
C PHE A 707 32.55 -1.04 -69.59
N SER A 708 31.98 -1.10 -70.80
CA SER A 708 30.61 -0.62 -71.05
C SER A 708 29.57 -1.39 -70.24
N LEU A 709 29.66 -2.72 -70.16
CA LEU A 709 28.77 -3.54 -69.34
C LEU A 709 28.95 -3.25 -67.83
N ILE A 710 30.19 -3.07 -67.37
CA ILE A 710 30.48 -2.72 -65.97
C ILE A 710 29.94 -1.32 -65.62
N SER A 711 30.02 -0.37 -66.56
CA SER A 711 29.55 1.01 -66.36
C SER A 711 28.05 1.08 -66.09
N VAL A 712 27.25 0.14 -66.60
CA VAL A 712 25.81 0.05 -66.31
C VAL A 712 25.57 -0.23 -64.82
N GLN A 713 26.31 -1.17 -64.23
CA GLN A 713 26.22 -1.46 -62.80
C GLN A 713 26.71 -0.28 -61.94
N LEU A 714 27.81 0.37 -62.35
CA LEU A 714 28.33 1.55 -61.65
C LEU A 714 27.31 2.69 -61.63
N LEU A 715 26.68 3.00 -62.77
CA LEU A 715 25.64 4.02 -62.86
C LEU A 715 24.45 3.68 -61.95
N GLY A 716 24.01 2.42 -61.92
CA GLY A 716 22.95 1.97 -61.02
C GLY A 716 23.27 2.21 -59.54
N VAL A 717 24.51 1.96 -59.12
CA VAL A 717 24.96 2.21 -57.73
C VAL A 717 24.99 3.72 -57.42
N PHE A 718 25.44 4.57 -58.35
CA PHE A 718 25.45 6.03 -58.14
C PHE A 718 24.03 6.61 -58.03
N VAL A 719 23.11 6.16 -58.88
CA VAL A 719 21.70 6.55 -58.79
C VAL A 719 21.12 6.12 -57.45
N TRP A 720 21.45 4.91 -56.99
CA TRP A 720 20.97 4.40 -55.71
C TRP A 720 21.49 5.24 -54.53
N PHE A 721 22.76 5.67 -54.52
CA PHE A 721 23.26 6.59 -53.49
C PHE A 721 22.57 7.96 -53.47
N ALA A 722 22.10 8.44 -54.62
CA ALA A 722 21.36 9.70 -54.69
C ALA A 722 19.92 9.56 -54.15
N VAL A 723 19.29 8.40 -54.35
CA VAL A 723 17.90 8.15 -53.91
C VAL A 723 17.84 7.75 -52.43
N ASP A 724 18.77 6.91 -51.98
CA ASP A 724 18.79 6.35 -50.63
C ASP A 724 20.23 6.38 -50.07
N PRO A 725 20.59 7.40 -49.25
CA PRO A 725 21.94 7.54 -48.72
C PRO A 725 22.25 6.46 -47.67
N PRO A 726 23.46 5.89 -47.67
CA PRO A 726 23.84 4.84 -46.73
C PRO A 726 23.94 5.40 -45.30
N HIS A 727 23.13 4.86 -44.38
CA HIS A 727 23.22 5.16 -42.96
C HIS A 727 23.09 3.89 -42.11
N THR A 728 23.41 4.01 -40.82
CA THR A 728 23.31 2.94 -39.83
C THR A 728 22.04 3.12 -39.00
N VAL A 729 21.30 2.04 -38.74
CA VAL A 729 20.10 2.04 -37.92
C VAL A 729 20.24 1.01 -36.79
N VAL A 730 19.75 1.37 -35.60
CA VAL A 730 19.61 0.43 -34.48
C VAL A 730 18.18 -0.05 -34.45
N ASP A 731 18.00 -1.34 -34.71
CA ASP A 731 16.68 -1.96 -34.69
C ASP A 731 16.40 -2.54 -33.29
N TYR A 732 15.43 -1.94 -32.60
CA TYR A 732 14.93 -2.40 -31.31
C TYR A 732 13.63 -3.23 -31.44
N GLY A 733 13.08 -3.36 -32.65
CA GLY A 733 11.72 -3.84 -32.89
C GLY A 733 11.48 -5.28 -32.42
N GLU A 734 12.25 -6.22 -32.96
CA GLU A 734 12.02 -7.65 -32.69
C GLU A 734 12.68 -8.16 -31.40
N GLN A 735 13.67 -7.44 -30.86
CA GLN A 735 14.46 -7.87 -29.69
C GLN A 735 14.10 -7.16 -28.38
N ARG A 736 13.01 -6.38 -28.38
CA ARG A 736 12.40 -5.85 -27.15
C ARG A 736 11.52 -6.92 -26.51
N THR A 737 12.17 -7.88 -25.86
CA THR A 737 11.53 -8.98 -25.14
C THR A 737 10.63 -8.49 -24.01
N GLN A 738 9.67 -9.32 -23.59
CA GLN A 738 8.78 -9.04 -22.46
C GLN A 738 9.54 -8.82 -21.15
N ASP A 739 10.68 -9.50 -20.99
CA ASP A 739 11.65 -9.21 -19.93
C ASP A 739 12.61 -8.08 -20.37
N PRO A 740 12.63 -6.93 -19.65
CA PRO A 740 13.51 -5.81 -19.98
C PRO A 740 15.00 -6.12 -19.80
N LEU A 741 15.37 -7.10 -18.96
CA LEU A 741 16.77 -7.42 -18.73
C LEU A 741 17.43 -8.10 -19.93
N SER A 742 16.63 -8.84 -20.69
CA SER A 742 17.03 -9.54 -21.90
C SER A 742 16.89 -8.70 -23.18
N ALA A 743 16.33 -7.49 -23.10
CA ALA A 743 16.16 -6.60 -24.25
C ALA A 743 17.50 -6.16 -24.85
N ARG A 744 17.59 -6.20 -26.18
CA ARG A 744 18.79 -5.85 -26.96
C ARG A 744 18.42 -5.07 -28.21
N GLY A 745 19.29 -4.19 -28.68
CA GLY A 745 19.17 -3.54 -29.98
C GLY A 745 20.20 -4.10 -30.97
N VAL A 746 19.84 -4.28 -32.24
CA VAL A 746 20.79 -4.75 -33.28
C VAL A 746 21.26 -3.57 -34.13
N LEU A 747 22.58 -3.36 -34.21
CA LEU A 747 23.16 -2.38 -35.12
C LEU A 747 23.31 -2.97 -36.52
N LYS A 748 22.60 -2.43 -37.52
CA LYS A 748 22.67 -2.85 -38.93
C LYS A 748 22.81 -1.65 -39.88
N CYS A 749 23.24 -1.90 -41.11
CA CYS A 749 23.11 -0.91 -42.18
C CYS A 749 21.65 -0.83 -42.60
N ASP A 750 21.12 0.37 -42.85
CA ASP A 750 19.76 0.50 -43.37
C ASP A 750 19.74 0.09 -44.85
N ILE A 751 19.46 -1.19 -45.11
CA ILE A 751 19.36 -1.77 -46.45
C ILE A 751 18.19 -2.74 -46.42
N SER A 752 17.15 -2.46 -47.21
CA SER A 752 16.03 -3.39 -47.33
C SER A 752 16.39 -4.61 -48.17
N ASP A 753 15.78 -5.76 -47.87
CA ASP A 753 15.97 -7.01 -48.61
C ASP A 753 15.69 -6.85 -50.12
N LEU A 754 14.67 -6.06 -50.47
CA LEU A 754 14.35 -5.74 -51.86
C LEU A 754 15.51 -5.02 -52.55
N SER A 755 16.15 -4.06 -51.86
CA SER A 755 17.25 -3.30 -52.42
C SER A 755 18.50 -4.16 -52.61
N LEU A 756 18.73 -5.13 -51.72
CA LEU A 756 19.76 -6.15 -51.87
C LEU A 756 19.55 -6.98 -53.15
N ILE A 757 18.30 -7.43 -53.42
CA ILE A 757 17.98 -8.17 -54.65
C ILE A 757 18.19 -7.30 -55.88
N CYS A 758 17.69 -6.07 -55.86
CA CYS A 758 17.84 -5.13 -56.98
C CYS A 758 19.33 -4.93 -57.32
N SER A 759 20.20 -4.86 -56.31
CA SER A 759 21.66 -4.73 -56.49
C SER A 759 22.30 -5.90 -57.24
N LEU A 760 21.82 -7.12 -56.98
CA LEU A 760 22.32 -8.37 -57.56
C LEU A 760 21.62 -8.71 -58.88
N GLY A 761 20.47 -8.11 -59.17
CA GLY A 761 19.63 -8.41 -60.33
C GLY A 761 20.36 -8.29 -61.67
N TYR A 762 21.13 -7.22 -61.88
CA TYR A 762 21.92 -7.06 -63.12
C TYR A 762 23.04 -8.10 -63.23
N SER A 763 23.69 -8.46 -62.11
CA SER A 763 24.72 -9.51 -62.09
C SER A 763 24.12 -10.89 -62.41
N ILE A 764 22.92 -11.18 -61.92
CA ILE A 764 22.17 -12.41 -62.26
C ILE A 764 21.79 -12.41 -63.74
N LEU A 765 21.34 -11.27 -64.29
CA LEU A 765 21.03 -11.14 -65.72
C LEU A 765 22.26 -11.41 -66.60
N LEU A 766 23.43 -10.86 -66.22
CA LEU A 766 24.69 -11.13 -66.91
C LEU A 766 25.06 -12.60 -66.84
N MET A 767 24.91 -13.25 -65.67
CA MET A 767 25.16 -14.68 -65.49
C MET A 767 24.26 -15.53 -66.40
N VAL A 768 22.95 -15.29 -66.42
CA VAL A 768 22.01 -16.02 -67.29
C VAL A 768 22.37 -15.84 -68.77
N THR A 769 22.68 -14.60 -69.16
CA THR A 769 23.11 -14.29 -70.53
C THR A 769 24.40 -15.04 -70.89
N CYS A 770 25.40 -15.07 -70.00
CA CYS A 770 26.62 -15.85 -70.16
C CYS A 770 26.32 -17.34 -70.38
N THR A 771 25.38 -17.91 -69.61
CA THR A 771 25.00 -19.32 -69.72
C THR A 771 24.35 -19.64 -71.07
N VAL A 772 23.49 -18.75 -71.58
CA VAL A 772 22.89 -18.89 -72.93
C VAL A 772 23.98 -18.89 -74.01
N TYR A 773 24.95 -17.98 -73.93
CA TYR A 773 26.08 -17.96 -74.87
C TYR A 773 26.99 -19.18 -74.72
N ALA A 774 27.22 -19.66 -73.51
CA ALA A 774 28.00 -20.88 -73.27
C ALA A 774 27.36 -22.11 -73.93
N ILE A 775 26.03 -22.26 -73.84
CA ILE A 775 25.27 -23.31 -74.54
C ILE A 775 25.44 -23.22 -76.05
N LYS A 776 25.32 -22.01 -76.63
CA LYS A 776 25.52 -21.77 -78.07
C LYS A 776 26.94 -22.11 -78.54
N THR A 777 27.94 -22.07 -77.65
CA THR A 777 29.34 -22.42 -77.96
C THR A 777 29.71 -23.89 -77.71
N ARG A 778 28.77 -24.76 -77.30
CA ARG A 778 29.05 -26.17 -76.97
C ARG A 778 29.52 -27.01 -78.17
N GLY A 779 29.12 -26.64 -79.38
CA GLY A 779 29.47 -27.36 -80.63
C GLY A 779 30.83 -27.01 -81.24
N VAL A 780 31.69 -26.27 -80.54
CA VAL A 780 33.03 -25.90 -81.02
C VAL A 780 33.98 -27.12 -80.95
N PRO A 781 34.73 -27.45 -82.03
CA PRO A 781 35.62 -28.62 -82.05
C PRO A 781 36.78 -28.51 -81.04
N GLU A 782 37.30 -29.66 -80.60
CA GLU A 782 38.27 -29.80 -79.51
C GLU A 782 39.62 -29.09 -79.72
N THR A 783 39.88 -28.55 -80.91
CA THR A 783 41.07 -27.74 -81.17
C THR A 783 41.06 -26.39 -80.43
N PHE A 784 39.89 -25.91 -79.97
CA PHE A 784 39.74 -24.76 -79.08
C PHE A 784 39.35 -25.21 -77.65
N ASN A 785 40.34 -25.72 -76.91
CA ASN A 785 40.25 -26.33 -75.58
C ASN A 785 39.64 -25.46 -74.44
N GLU A 786 39.17 -24.25 -74.71
CA GLU A 786 38.73 -23.29 -73.69
C GLU A 786 37.20 -23.22 -73.51
N ALA A 787 36.40 -23.69 -74.48
CA ALA A 787 34.93 -23.57 -74.41
C ALA A 787 34.27 -24.52 -73.39
N LYS A 788 34.77 -25.76 -73.24
CA LYS A 788 34.20 -26.75 -72.29
C LYS A 788 34.35 -26.31 -70.81
N PRO A 789 35.53 -25.87 -70.33
CA PRO A 789 35.67 -25.37 -68.95
C PRO A 789 34.82 -24.13 -68.65
N ILE A 790 34.64 -23.23 -69.63
CA ILE A 790 33.76 -22.07 -69.49
C ILE A 790 32.30 -22.49 -69.33
N GLY A 791 31.82 -23.44 -70.15
CA GLY A 791 30.47 -24.00 -70.00
C GLY A 791 30.25 -24.61 -68.62
N PHE A 792 31.18 -25.44 -68.14
CA PHE A 792 31.09 -26.06 -66.82
C PHE A 792 31.04 -25.01 -65.70
N THR A 793 31.91 -24.01 -65.76
CA THR A 793 31.93 -22.89 -64.80
C THR A 793 30.58 -22.20 -64.73
N MET A 794 30.01 -21.83 -65.88
CA MET A 794 28.72 -21.14 -65.94
C MET A 794 27.56 -21.98 -65.38
N TYR A 795 27.51 -23.28 -65.69
CA TYR A 795 26.46 -24.17 -65.18
C TYR A 795 26.53 -24.32 -63.66
N THR A 796 27.73 -24.54 -63.11
CA THR A 796 27.93 -24.66 -61.67
C THR A 796 27.62 -23.37 -60.92
N THR A 797 28.02 -22.20 -61.47
CA THR A 797 27.67 -20.91 -60.86
C THR A 797 26.16 -20.65 -60.87
N CYS A 798 25.44 -21.02 -61.93
CA CYS A 798 23.99 -20.89 -61.97
C CYS A 798 23.30 -21.72 -60.88
N ILE A 799 23.75 -22.95 -60.61
CA ILE A 799 23.19 -23.80 -59.56
C ILE A 799 23.40 -23.17 -58.18
N ILE A 800 24.58 -22.62 -57.91
CA ILE A 800 24.90 -21.94 -56.63
C ILE A 800 23.93 -20.77 -56.41
N TRP A 801 23.72 -19.92 -57.43
CA TRP A 801 22.83 -18.76 -57.32
C TRP A 801 21.34 -19.13 -57.26
N LEU A 802 20.92 -20.20 -57.94
CA LEU A 802 19.55 -20.73 -57.80
C LEU A 802 19.28 -21.29 -56.41
N ALA A 803 20.29 -21.90 -55.76
CA ALA A 803 20.19 -22.37 -54.38
C ALA A 803 20.21 -21.22 -53.36
N PHE A 804 20.97 -20.15 -53.62
CA PHE A 804 21.08 -18.99 -52.73
C PHE A 804 19.73 -18.30 -52.47
N ILE A 805 18.95 -18.02 -53.51
CA ILE A 805 17.68 -17.27 -53.41
C ILE A 805 16.72 -17.86 -52.37
N PRO A 806 16.32 -19.15 -52.43
CA PRO A 806 15.41 -19.73 -51.45
C PRO A 806 16.02 -19.86 -50.05
N ILE A 807 17.34 -20.00 -49.90
CA ILE A 807 17.98 -20.05 -48.57
C ILE A 807 17.97 -18.65 -47.92
N PHE A 808 18.25 -17.61 -48.68
CA PHE A 808 18.28 -16.23 -48.18
C PHE A 808 16.90 -15.74 -47.68
N PHE A 809 15.83 -16.00 -48.45
CA PHE A 809 14.45 -15.65 -48.03
C PHE A 809 13.82 -16.68 -47.10
N GLY A 810 14.19 -17.95 -47.21
CA GLY A 810 13.70 -18.99 -46.31
C GLY A 810 14.17 -18.76 -44.87
N THR A 811 15.38 -18.26 -44.68
CA THR A 811 15.92 -17.97 -43.33
C THR A 811 15.23 -16.80 -42.63
N SER A 812 14.65 -15.83 -43.37
CA SER A 812 13.82 -14.78 -42.76
C SER A 812 12.42 -15.29 -42.37
N GLN A 813 11.74 -16.05 -43.24
CA GLN A 813 10.39 -16.57 -42.95
C GLN A 813 10.34 -17.79 -42.01
N SER A 814 11.30 -18.71 -42.10
CA SER A 814 11.32 -19.92 -41.25
C SER A 814 11.66 -19.59 -39.80
N ALA A 815 12.41 -18.51 -39.54
CA ALA A 815 12.68 -18.05 -38.18
C ALA A 815 11.41 -17.48 -37.51
N GLU A 816 10.57 -16.73 -38.25
CA GLU A 816 9.25 -16.27 -37.76
C GLU A 816 8.35 -17.46 -37.38
N ARG A 817 8.30 -18.51 -38.21
CA ARG A 817 7.51 -19.73 -37.92
C ARG A 817 8.09 -20.57 -36.77
N SER A 818 9.41 -20.70 -36.66
CA SER A 818 10.05 -21.48 -35.60
C SER A 818 9.85 -20.86 -34.22
N VAL A 819 9.76 -19.52 -34.15
CA VAL A 819 9.40 -18.78 -32.93
C VAL A 819 7.92 -19.02 -32.58
N LEU A 820 7.01 -19.02 -33.58
CA LEU A 820 5.59 -19.33 -33.37
C LEU A 820 5.34 -20.78 -32.92
N ASP A 821 6.02 -21.76 -33.52
CA ASP A 821 5.84 -23.19 -33.18
C ASP A 821 6.53 -23.58 -31.86
N GLY A 822 7.66 -22.94 -31.51
CA GLY A 822 8.34 -23.14 -30.22
C GLY A 822 7.51 -22.68 -29.02
N GLN A 823 6.65 -21.68 -29.21
CA GLN A 823 5.76 -21.15 -28.17
C GLN A 823 4.58 -22.07 -27.85
N LEU A 824 4.27 -23.02 -28.74
CA LEU A 824 3.19 -24.01 -28.58
C LEU A 824 3.66 -25.34 -27.96
N LEU A 825 4.97 -25.65 -27.95
CA LEU A 825 5.48 -26.98 -27.58
C LEU A 825 6.34 -27.04 -26.31
N PHE A 826 6.85 -25.93 -25.77
CA PHE A 826 7.70 -25.95 -24.56
C PHE A 826 7.35 -24.86 -23.54
N ASN A 827 6.58 -25.22 -22.52
CA ASN A 827 6.26 -24.34 -21.39
C ASN A 827 7.38 -24.20 -20.34
N GLN A 828 8.65 -24.56 -20.64
CA GLN A 828 9.66 -24.67 -19.57
C GLN A 828 11.13 -24.40 -19.93
N VAL A 829 11.44 -23.52 -20.89
CA VAL A 829 12.80 -22.97 -21.03
C VAL A 829 12.75 -21.48 -21.33
N HIS A 830 12.66 -20.66 -20.28
CA HIS A 830 12.59 -19.18 -20.35
C HIS A 830 13.93 -18.51 -20.73
N SER A 831 14.98 -19.28 -21.04
CA SER A 831 16.34 -18.76 -21.27
C SER A 831 16.82 -18.77 -22.72
N SER A 832 16.04 -19.29 -23.68
CA SER A 832 16.54 -19.51 -25.05
C SER A 832 15.99 -18.53 -26.10
N SER A 833 15.02 -17.68 -25.78
CA SER A 833 14.35 -16.83 -26.79
C SER A 833 15.15 -15.61 -27.23
N SER A 834 16.08 -15.11 -26.41
CA SER A 834 16.96 -13.96 -26.76
C SER A 834 18.15 -14.34 -27.64
N VAL A 835 18.44 -15.64 -27.78
CA VAL A 835 19.56 -16.17 -28.57
C VAL A 835 19.19 -16.36 -30.04
N THR A 836 17.89 -16.46 -30.36
CA THR A 836 17.41 -16.96 -31.65
C THR A 836 17.34 -15.93 -32.78
N GLN A 837 17.34 -14.61 -32.49
CA GLN A 837 17.03 -13.59 -33.51
C GLN A 837 18.24 -12.78 -34.00
N GLY A 838 19.25 -12.53 -33.15
CA GLY A 838 20.57 -12.09 -33.64
C GLY A 838 21.13 -13.09 -34.66
N PHE A 839 20.81 -14.37 -34.46
CA PHE A 839 21.09 -15.51 -35.33
C PHE A 839 20.64 -15.30 -36.79
N ILE A 840 19.53 -14.60 -37.03
CA ILE A 840 19.00 -14.38 -38.39
C ILE A 840 19.96 -13.52 -39.21
N MET A 841 20.40 -12.39 -38.63
CA MET A 841 21.39 -11.52 -39.26
C MET A 841 22.72 -12.25 -39.50
N TYR A 842 23.17 -13.07 -38.54
CA TYR A 842 24.37 -13.90 -38.69
C TYR A 842 24.22 -14.88 -39.86
N ILE A 843 23.10 -15.58 -39.98
CA ILE A 843 22.86 -16.58 -41.03
C ILE A 843 22.76 -15.93 -42.41
N GLN A 844 21.99 -14.86 -42.57
CA GLN A 844 21.80 -14.20 -43.87
C GLN A 844 23.13 -13.65 -44.43
N THR A 845 23.92 -12.99 -43.57
CA THR A 845 25.24 -12.46 -43.93
C THR A 845 26.22 -13.58 -44.31
N THR A 846 26.21 -14.67 -43.53
CA THR A 846 27.05 -15.86 -43.78
C THR A 846 26.67 -16.55 -45.09
N THR A 847 25.38 -16.73 -45.36
CA THR A 847 24.86 -17.38 -46.57
C THR A 847 25.24 -16.62 -47.84
N LEU A 848 25.12 -15.29 -47.81
CA LEU A 848 25.49 -14.42 -48.92
C LEU A 848 27.01 -14.46 -49.19
N THR A 849 27.84 -14.33 -48.16
CA THR A 849 29.30 -14.34 -48.30
C THR A 849 29.86 -15.70 -48.74
N ILE A 850 29.29 -16.81 -48.26
CA ILE A 850 29.64 -18.16 -48.72
C ILE A 850 29.26 -18.35 -50.20
N SER A 851 28.06 -17.95 -50.60
CA SER A 851 27.60 -18.08 -52.00
C SER A 851 28.51 -17.31 -52.97
N LEU A 852 28.90 -16.08 -52.60
CA LEU A 852 29.84 -15.26 -53.37
C LEU A 852 31.22 -15.93 -53.48
N SER A 853 31.76 -16.40 -52.35
CA SER A 853 33.06 -17.07 -52.30
C SER A 853 33.08 -18.38 -53.09
N LEU A 854 32.03 -19.19 -53.02
CA LEU A 854 31.90 -20.42 -53.81
C LEU A 854 31.84 -20.13 -55.31
N SER A 855 31.07 -19.13 -55.72
CA SER A 855 30.99 -18.69 -57.12
C SER A 855 32.35 -18.26 -57.68
N ALA A 856 33.14 -17.53 -56.88
CA ALA A 856 34.50 -17.13 -57.20
C ALA A 856 35.46 -18.34 -57.26
N SER A 857 35.36 -19.27 -56.31
CA SER A 857 36.19 -20.49 -56.25
C SER A 857 35.98 -21.41 -57.45
N VAL A 858 34.73 -21.58 -57.89
CA VAL A 858 34.42 -22.36 -59.10
C VAL A 858 35.05 -21.73 -60.34
N SER A 859 34.95 -20.41 -60.45
CA SER A 859 35.54 -19.65 -61.57
C SER A 859 37.06 -19.77 -61.59
N LEU A 860 37.72 -19.68 -60.44
CA LEU A 860 39.17 -19.83 -60.31
C LEU A 860 39.62 -21.28 -60.61
N GLY A 861 38.95 -22.26 -59.99
CA GLY A 861 39.29 -23.68 -60.06
C GLY A 861 39.10 -24.26 -61.45
N MET A 862 38.00 -23.96 -62.13
CA MET A 862 37.67 -24.60 -63.41
C MET A 862 38.34 -23.91 -64.61
N LEU A 863 38.57 -22.59 -64.54
CA LEU A 863 39.10 -21.84 -65.69
C LEU A 863 40.62 -21.64 -65.66
N TYR A 864 41.21 -21.52 -64.47
CA TYR A 864 42.59 -21.08 -64.31
C TYR A 864 43.51 -22.17 -63.75
N MET A 865 43.06 -23.00 -62.81
CA MET A 865 43.91 -24.06 -62.27
C MET A 865 44.46 -25.04 -63.33
N PRO A 866 43.67 -25.51 -64.33
CA PRO A 866 44.22 -26.35 -65.39
C PRO A 866 45.31 -25.65 -66.21
N LYS A 867 45.19 -24.32 -66.40
CA LYS A 867 46.16 -23.53 -67.16
C LYS A 867 47.43 -23.29 -66.36
N VAL A 868 47.30 -22.95 -65.07
CA VAL A 868 48.45 -22.79 -64.17
C VAL A 868 49.19 -24.10 -64.01
N TYR A 869 48.47 -25.22 -63.88
CA TYR A 869 49.06 -26.56 -63.83
C TYR A 869 49.92 -26.86 -65.06
N ILE A 870 49.40 -26.62 -66.27
CA ILE A 870 50.16 -26.81 -67.51
C ILE A 870 51.36 -25.87 -67.57
N ILE A 871 51.20 -24.58 -67.22
CA ILE A 871 52.28 -23.59 -67.30
C ILE A 871 53.45 -23.95 -66.38
N LEU A 872 53.19 -24.44 -65.16
CA LEU A 872 54.21 -24.72 -64.15
C LEU A 872 54.80 -26.13 -64.23
N PHE A 873 53.96 -27.15 -64.47
CA PHE A 873 54.38 -28.56 -64.39
C PHE A 873 54.63 -29.22 -65.74
N HIS A 874 54.17 -28.60 -66.84
CA HIS A 874 54.35 -29.09 -68.22
C HIS A 874 54.98 -28.02 -69.14
N PRO A 875 56.21 -27.55 -68.85
CA PRO A 875 56.85 -26.47 -69.59
C PRO A 875 57.07 -26.78 -71.07
N GLU A 876 57.13 -28.07 -71.44
CA GLU A 876 57.22 -28.53 -72.83
C GLU A 876 56.02 -28.10 -73.70
N GLN A 877 54.87 -27.83 -73.09
CA GLN A 877 53.66 -27.39 -73.79
C GLN A 877 53.60 -25.86 -73.99
N ASN A 878 54.60 -25.12 -73.50
CA ASN A 878 54.67 -23.66 -73.58
C ASN A 878 55.29 -23.12 -74.91
N VAL A 879 55.54 -23.98 -75.91
CA VAL A 879 56.20 -23.61 -77.19
C VAL A 879 55.18 -23.61 -78.36
N PRO A 880 55.23 -22.65 -79.32
CA PRO A 880 54.28 -22.62 -80.44
C PRO A 880 54.44 -23.82 -81.39
N LYS A 881 53.36 -24.57 -81.67
CA LYS A 881 53.34 -25.64 -82.68
C LYS A 881 53.33 -25.05 -84.10
N ARG A 882 54.37 -25.30 -84.91
CA ARG A 882 54.43 -24.92 -86.35
C ARG A 882 53.38 -25.72 -87.17
N LYS A 883 52.62 -25.04 -88.05
CA LYS A 883 51.70 -25.66 -89.02
C LYS A 883 52.44 -26.06 -90.31
N PRO A 884 52.14 -27.21 -90.96
CA PRO A 884 52.60 -27.51 -92.32
C PRO A 884 51.78 -26.74 -93.36
N SER A 885 52.47 -26.22 -94.38
CA SER A 885 51.93 -25.44 -95.51
C SER A 885 51.27 -26.35 -96.55
N PHE A 886 50.03 -26.05 -96.97
CA PHE A 886 49.45 -26.59 -98.20
C PHE A 886 49.07 -25.46 -99.15
N LYS A 887 49.63 -25.54 -100.37
CA LYS A 887 49.54 -24.58 -101.48
C LYS A 887 48.14 -24.60 -102.14
N LEU A 888 47.63 -23.44 -102.50
CA LEU A 888 46.47 -23.23 -103.40
C LEU A 888 46.86 -23.39 -104.88
N PRO A 889 45.90 -23.70 -105.77
CA PRO A 889 45.69 -22.86 -106.97
C PRO A 889 44.16 -22.68 -107.30
N PRO A 890 43.73 -21.92 -108.35
CA PRO A 890 43.01 -20.65 -108.19
C PRO A 890 41.57 -20.64 -108.77
N CYS A 891 40.69 -19.75 -108.29
CA CYS A 891 39.40 -19.46 -108.94
C CYS A 891 39.50 -18.19 -109.81
N ARG A 892 39.17 -18.33 -111.10
CA ARG A 892 38.83 -17.25 -112.03
C ARG A 892 37.33 -16.94 -111.91
N GLY A 893 36.96 -15.66 -112.01
CA GLY A 893 35.66 -15.06 -111.69
C GLY A 893 34.48 -15.50 -112.56
N ASN A 894 33.25 -15.37 -112.02
CA ASN A 894 32.26 -14.30 -112.29
C ASN A 894 31.66 -14.38 -113.72
N SER A 895 30.38 -14.14 -114.00
CA SER A 895 29.18 -13.81 -113.22
C SER A 895 28.03 -13.63 -114.23
N ALA A 896 26.79 -13.76 -113.75
CA ALA A 896 25.59 -13.03 -114.19
C ALA A 896 24.95 -13.35 -115.56
N ARG A 897 23.62 -13.54 -115.58
CA ARG A 897 22.67 -12.45 -115.92
C ARG A 897 21.19 -12.83 -115.77
N ARG A 898 20.42 -11.75 -115.73
CA ARG A 898 19.00 -11.50 -115.46
C ARG A 898 18.06 -11.85 -116.63
N GLU A 899 16.79 -11.99 -116.25
CA GLU A 899 15.53 -11.60 -116.95
C GLU A 899 15.04 -12.38 -118.18
N ASP A 900 13.99 -13.17 -117.91
CA ASP A 900 12.60 -13.08 -118.38
C ASP A 900 12.21 -12.91 -119.88
N THR A 901 11.43 -13.93 -120.29
CA THR A 901 10.20 -13.95 -121.12
C THR A 901 10.19 -13.53 -122.59
N GLY A 902 9.57 -14.38 -123.41
CA GLY A 902 8.82 -13.96 -124.60
C GLY A 902 8.58 -15.08 -125.63
N PRO A 903 7.38 -15.22 -126.25
CA PRO A 903 6.81 -16.54 -126.55
C PRO A 903 6.42 -16.81 -128.02
N THR A 904 6.09 -18.08 -128.30
CA THR A 904 5.21 -18.63 -129.38
C THR A 904 5.60 -18.59 -130.88
N GLU A 905 5.29 -19.72 -131.55
CA GLU A 905 5.22 -20.05 -132.99
C GLU A 905 6.54 -20.01 -133.78
N ARG A 906 7.04 -21.08 -134.42
CA ARG A 906 6.48 -22.28 -135.08
C ARG A 906 7.33 -23.51 -134.81
#